data_AF-A0A7K2C9H8-F1
#
_entry.id   AF-A0A7K2C9H8-F1
#
_cell.length_a   1.000
_cell.length_b   1.000
_cell.length_c   1.000
_cell.angle_alpha   90.00
_cell.angle_beta   90.00
_cell.angle_gamma   90.00
#
_symmetry.space_group_name_H-M   'P 1'
#
loop_
_entity.id
_entity.type
_entity.pdbx_description
1 polymer ?
#
loop_
_entity_poly.entity_id
_entity_poly.type
_entity_poly.pdbx_seq_one_letter_code
_entity_poly.pdbx_strand_id
1 'polypeptide(L)'
;MSPWVVIKFGGTSVSSRESWDTIARIIRARRADGERVCVVCSAASGTSRALEGLIDAALHGNYEEPLTAIGKRHLALAHQLGLDGEVLLQELLQELERLAYGASLTRDVGPPLHARILSMGELMLTTLGAAFLKTQDFQIHWMDARTILKSEPIPRIPPHEEFLSAQCNHDPDPELQQVDTDIFITQGFIASDAQDRTVLTGWGGSDTSAAYFASKLEAIRLEIWTDVPGMFTANPGHVPGARLLKQLEYSEAQELASSGAEVLHPRCIEPLRPQKIPLHVRSTANSDLDGTVISAETHSYGAQVKAIAACTDLTLIAVETPRMWHSVGFLAKICTAFERHGLSIGMVATSETNVTLSIDPVYGFSLEESVIEALLADLNEFCQAKCINGCAAVSMVGQNIRSVLHELGPALEVLDEQKIYLVTQAASDLNFTFVVDNLHAQRLTNKLHSQIFSQIGPDDLFGATYRELFDAPDISLPTSWWKTRRDQLLELAAESSPCYVYDRESLDHTISRMQTLQSADRSFYAMKACWNPEVLQVIYAHGIGFECVSPGELHYIRHLFPDIDPDRILFTPNFVPKEEFLLGYELAGHVTVGNVRALELWPEVFRDRAVILRVDPGHGRGHHKYVRTAGSASKFGIAPEDLPLLQNIAKEHNIRITGLHAHVGSGILTPDTWSSIAYALASIAEKFPHVTHLNVGGGFGVPEKPGAVPLNLTILEESLQQFRETYSQFELWIEPGRYLVAGSGVLLVRVTQVKRKGSTYYIGVETGMNSLIRPALYGSYHSIVNLSKLGETPSMTADIVGPICETGDILGRARRLPETKEGDILLITTTGAYGRVMSSTYNMRDPAAEVVI
;
A
#
# COMPACT_ATOMS: atom_id res chain seq x y z
N MET A 1 43.32 -15.74 -8.96
CA MET A 1 43.30 -14.26 -8.88
C MET A 1 42.21 -13.88 -7.90
N SER A 2 42.33 -12.74 -7.22
CA SER A 2 41.25 -12.25 -6.34
C SER A 2 39.95 -12.08 -7.14
N PRO A 3 38.79 -12.48 -6.59
CA PRO A 3 37.51 -12.41 -7.29
C PRO A 3 37.07 -10.96 -7.50
N TRP A 4 36.34 -10.71 -8.59
CA TRP A 4 35.75 -9.40 -8.87
C TRP A 4 34.38 -9.24 -8.24
N VAL A 5 34.11 -8.04 -7.73
CA VAL A 5 32.76 -7.57 -7.37
C VAL A 5 32.47 -6.30 -8.17
N VAL A 6 31.31 -6.26 -8.82
CA VAL A 6 30.84 -5.05 -9.50
C VAL A 6 29.87 -4.32 -8.59
N ILE A 7 30.05 -3.01 -8.44
CA ILE A 7 29.27 -2.17 -7.55
C ILE A 7 28.73 -1.00 -8.36
N LYS A 8 27.41 -0.91 -8.46
CA LYS A 8 26.73 0.19 -9.14
C LYS A 8 26.17 1.18 -8.13
N PHE A 9 26.40 2.47 -8.37
CA PHE A 9 25.77 3.55 -7.61
C PHE A 9 24.83 4.36 -8.51
N GLY A 10 23.58 4.52 -8.06
CA GLY A 10 22.59 5.39 -8.72
C GLY A 10 22.89 6.88 -8.56
N GLY A 11 22.19 7.73 -9.31
CA GLY A 11 22.49 9.17 -9.38
C GLY A 11 22.41 9.90 -8.03
N THR A 12 21.46 9.55 -7.17
CA THR A 12 21.37 10.08 -5.79
C THR A 12 22.58 9.68 -4.94
N SER A 13 23.11 8.47 -5.14
CA SER A 13 24.25 7.91 -4.40
C SER A 13 25.62 8.44 -4.83
N VAL A 14 25.66 9.38 -5.79
CA VAL A 14 26.91 9.98 -6.31
C VAL A 14 26.84 11.52 -6.36
N SER A 15 25.78 12.11 -5.80
CA SER A 15 25.50 13.55 -5.93
C SER A 15 26.08 14.43 -4.82
N SER A 16 26.71 13.84 -3.80
CA SER A 16 27.19 14.60 -2.63
C SER A 16 28.51 14.05 -2.09
N ARG A 17 29.24 14.87 -1.33
CA ARG A 17 30.46 14.46 -0.63
C ARG A 17 30.23 13.26 0.30
N GLU A 18 29.16 13.30 1.10
CA GLU A 18 28.82 12.21 2.04
C GLU A 18 28.60 10.88 1.32
N SER A 19 27.97 10.91 0.14
CA SER A 19 27.79 9.72 -0.68
C SER A 19 29.13 9.17 -1.18
N TRP A 20 30.04 10.03 -1.61
CA TRP A 20 31.39 9.63 -2.04
C TRP A 20 32.27 9.11 -0.90
N ASP A 21 32.15 9.65 0.32
CA ASP A 21 32.79 9.11 1.51
C ASP A 21 32.24 7.70 1.84
N THR A 22 30.94 7.48 1.65
CA THR A 22 30.32 6.14 1.77
C THR A 22 30.82 5.18 0.70
N ILE A 23 30.94 5.61 -0.56
CA ILE A 23 31.53 4.82 -1.65
C ILE A 23 32.95 4.37 -1.27
N ALA A 24 33.79 5.30 -0.80
CA ALA A 24 35.15 4.98 -0.35
C ALA A 24 35.18 3.94 0.78
N ARG A 25 34.25 4.03 1.74
CA ARG A 25 34.10 3.05 2.83
C ARG A 25 33.71 1.67 2.31
N ILE A 26 32.75 1.60 1.37
CA ILE A 26 32.31 0.34 0.75
C ILE A 26 33.46 -0.32 -0.02
N ILE A 27 34.18 0.45 -0.85
CA ILE A 27 35.35 -0.04 -1.59
C ILE A 27 36.41 -0.60 -0.62
N ARG A 28 36.69 0.12 0.48
CA ARG A 28 37.67 -0.31 1.48
C ARG A 28 37.26 -1.62 2.17
N ALA A 29 35.97 -1.79 2.48
CA ALA A 29 35.46 -3.03 3.07
C ALA A 29 35.65 -4.23 2.12
N ARG A 30 35.28 -4.08 0.84
CA ARG A 30 35.44 -5.14 -0.17
C ARG A 30 36.90 -5.50 -0.44
N ARG A 31 37.78 -4.49 -0.45
CA ARG A 31 39.22 -4.70 -0.54
C ARG A 31 39.78 -5.44 0.68
N ALA A 32 39.24 -5.19 1.87
CA ALA A 32 39.63 -5.93 3.08
C ALA A 32 39.20 -7.40 3.02
N ASP A 33 38.09 -7.70 2.32
CA ASP A 33 37.62 -9.07 2.04
C ASP A 33 38.46 -9.78 0.95
N GLY A 34 39.49 -9.11 0.40
CA GLY A 34 40.40 -9.66 -0.62
C GLY A 34 39.85 -9.60 -2.04
N GLU A 35 38.79 -8.83 -2.28
CA GLU A 35 38.09 -8.72 -3.55
C GLU A 35 38.67 -7.60 -4.42
N ARG A 36 38.52 -7.70 -5.75
CA ARG A 36 38.78 -6.61 -6.72
C ARG A 36 37.45 -5.91 -7.02
N VAL A 37 37.46 -4.60 -7.19
CA VAL A 37 36.23 -3.80 -7.23
C VAL A 37 36.08 -3.06 -8.56
N CYS A 38 34.97 -3.26 -9.25
CA CYS A 38 34.59 -2.44 -10.42
C CYS A 38 33.41 -1.54 -10.05
N VAL A 39 33.64 -0.24 -10.00
CA VAL A 39 32.62 0.77 -9.66
C VAL A 39 31.99 1.31 -10.93
N VAL A 40 30.67 1.19 -11.04
CA VAL A 40 29.87 1.71 -12.16
C VAL A 40 28.97 2.83 -11.64
N CYS A 41 29.08 4.04 -12.21
CA CYS A 41 28.29 5.19 -11.76
C CYS A 41 27.31 5.67 -12.84
N SER A 42 26.07 5.94 -12.44
CA SER A 42 25.13 6.79 -13.19
C SER A 42 25.55 8.26 -13.10
N ALA A 43 25.06 9.14 -13.98
CA ALA A 43 25.23 10.59 -13.79
C ALA A 43 24.65 11.08 -12.45
N ALA A 44 25.14 12.23 -11.96
CA ALA A 44 24.58 12.86 -10.76
C ALA A 44 23.07 13.08 -10.92
N SER A 45 22.34 12.98 -9.81
CA SER A 45 20.88 13.12 -9.78
C SER A 45 20.44 14.40 -10.51
N GLY A 46 19.48 14.29 -11.42
CA GLY A 46 18.96 15.40 -12.22
C GLY A 46 19.83 15.82 -13.42
N THR A 47 21.06 15.34 -13.57
CA THR A 47 21.94 15.71 -14.70
C THR A 47 21.40 15.23 -16.04
N SER A 48 20.94 13.97 -16.15
CA SER A 48 20.39 13.46 -17.42
C SER A 48 19.16 14.26 -17.89
N ARG A 49 18.25 14.64 -16.97
CA ARG A 49 17.12 15.52 -17.29
C ARG A 49 17.56 16.92 -17.71
N ALA A 50 18.62 17.46 -17.10
CA ALA A 50 19.17 18.75 -17.50
C ALA A 50 19.81 18.69 -18.90
N LEU A 51 20.45 17.57 -19.25
CA LEU A 51 21.00 17.33 -20.59
C LEU A 51 19.90 17.18 -21.64
N GLU A 52 18.78 16.52 -21.32
CA GLU A 52 17.59 16.54 -22.19
C GLU A 52 17.06 17.97 -22.39
N GLY A 53 16.91 18.73 -21.30
CA GLY A 53 16.50 20.14 -21.39
C GLY A 53 17.48 21.02 -22.17
N LEU A 54 18.78 20.68 -22.18
CA LEU A 54 19.78 21.34 -23.01
C LEU A 54 19.55 21.03 -24.50
N ILE A 55 19.19 19.80 -24.85
CA ILE A 55 18.85 19.40 -26.23
C ILE A 55 17.65 20.21 -26.72
N ASP A 56 16.57 20.24 -25.92
CA ASP A 56 15.37 21.01 -26.24
C ASP A 56 15.68 22.50 -26.40
N ALA A 57 16.48 23.08 -25.50
CA ALA A 57 16.87 24.48 -25.58
C ALA A 57 17.77 24.78 -26.79
N ALA A 58 18.67 23.85 -27.15
CA ALA A 58 19.53 23.97 -28.31
C ALA A 58 18.73 24.00 -29.62
N LEU A 59 17.70 23.17 -29.75
CA LEU A 59 16.79 23.20 -30.92
C LEU A 59 16.14 24.58 -31.12
N HIS A 60 15.93 25.32 -30.04
CA HIS A 60 15.36 26.68 -30.05
C HIS A 60 16.42 27.80 -30.07
N GLY A 61 17.72 27.47 -30.10
CA GLY A 61 18.82 28.43 -30.13
C GLY A 61 19.22 29.03 -28.80
N ASN A 62 18.73 28.49 -27.67
CA ASN A 62 18.91 29.04 -26.31
C ASN A 62 19.72 28.11 -25.40
N TYR A 63 20.81 27.52 -25.90
CA TYR A 63 21.55 26.47 -25.17
C TYR A 63 22.53 26.97 -24.09
N GLU A 64 22.93 28.24 -24.12
CA GLU A 64 23.98 28.80 -23.25
C GLU A 64 23.62 28.73 -21.75
N GLU A 65 22.38 29.05 -21.40
CA GLU A 65 21.92 29.06 -20.00
C GLU A 65 21.84 27.64 -19.41
N PRO A 66 21.16 26.65 -20.04
CA PRO A 66 21.16 25.28 -19.57
C PRO A 66 22.58 24.68 -19.48
N LEU A 67 23.44 24.95 -20.46
CA LEU A 67 24.83 24.49 -20.45
C LEU A 67 25.60 25.04 -19.26
N THR A 68 25.48 26.35 -18.99
CA THR A 68 26.12 27.00 -17.85
C THR A 68 25.62 26.41 -16.53
N ALA A 69 24.32 26.12 -16.42
CA ALA A 69 23.73 25.51 -15.22
C ALA A 69 24.29 24.09 -14.97
N ILE A 70 24.43 23.28 -16.02
CA ILE A 70 25.03 21.94 -15.94
C ILE A 70 26.49 22.04 -15.50
N GLY A 71 27.28 22.94 -16.09
CA GLY A 71 28.67 23.16 -15.70
C GLY A 71 28.81 23.57 -14.24
N LYS A 72 28.03 24.57 -13.79
CA LYS A 72 28.01 25.03 -12.38
C LYS A 72 27.69 23.91 -11.40
N ARG A 73 26.75 23.01 -11.74
CA ARG A 73 26.40 21.86 -10.90
C ARG A 73 27.58 20.92 -10.67
N HIS A 74 28.33 20.58 -11.73
CA HIS A 74 29.49 19.69 -11.63
C HIS A 74 30.67 20.35 -10.93
N LEU A 75 30.92 21.64 -11.20
CA LEU A 75 31.95 22.41 -10.49
C LEU A 75 31.65 22.55 -8.99
N ALA A 76 30.38 22.74 -8.62
CA ALA A 76 29.97 22.76 -7.22
C ALA A 76 30.24 21.41 -6.52
N LEU A 77 29.96 20.29 -7.19
CA LEU A 77 30.30 18.95 -6.67
C LEU A 77 31.82 18.78 -6.53
N ALA A 78 32.60 19.16 -7.55
CA ALA A 78 34.06 19.11 -7.48
C ALA A 78 34.61 19.90 -6.28
N HIS A 79 34.08 21.10 -6.04
CA HIS A 79 34.42 21.91 -4.88
C HIS A 79 34.09 21.21 -3.54
N GLN A 80 32.90 20.58 -3.42
CA GLN A 80 32.55 19.79 -2.24
C GLN A 80 33.48 18.57 -2.01
N LEU A 81 33.98 17.98 -3.10
CA LEU A 81 34.96 16.89 -3.05
C LEU A 81 36.39 17.38 -2.75
N GLY A 82 36.63 18.70 -2.73
CA GLY A 82 37.96 19.28 -2.54
C GLY A 82 38.86 19.16 -3.77
N LEU A 83 38.27 19.14 -4.96
CA LEU A 83 38.96 18.99 -6.24
C LEU A 83 38.96 20.30 -7.05
N ASP A 84 39.96 20.46 -7.91
CA ASP A 84 39.97 21.50 -8.94
C ASP A 84 39.12 21.04 -10.14
N GLY A 85 37.82 21.34 -10.08
CA GLY A 85 36.87 20.96 -11.12
C GLY A 85 37.09 21.68 -12.45
N GLU A 86 37.67 22.88 -12.45
CA GLU A 86 37.90 23.65 -13.68
C GLU A 86 38.93 22.94 -14.56
N VAL A 87 40.01 22.43 -13.97
CA VAL A 87 41.03 21.65 -14.69
C VAL A 87 40.50 20.28 -15.09
N LEU A 88 39.84 19.56 -14.18
CA LEU A 88 39.41 18.17 -14.41
C LEU A 88 38.32 18.04 -15.47
N LEU A 89 37.43 19.04 -15.59
CA LEU A 89 36.26 18.98 -16.48
C LEU A 89 36.40 19.84 -17.74
N GLN A 90 37.51 20.57 -17.91
CA GLN A 90 37.70 21.54 -18.99
C GLN A 90 37.37 20.96 -20.37
N GLU A 91 37.96 19.83 -20.72
CA GLU A 91 37.80 19.20 -22.04
C GLU A 91 36.36 18.69 -22.26
N LEU A 92 35.73 18.13 -21.21
CA LEU A 92 34.37 17.61 -21.28
C LEU A 92 33.33 18.73 -21.40
N LEU A 93 33.52 19.84 -20.70
CA LEU A 93 32.64 21.01 -20.80
C LEU A 93 32.77 21.69 -22.17
N GLN A 94 33.99 21.80 -22.69
CA GLN A 94 34.23 22.30 -24.05
C GLN A 94 33.59 21.38 -25.11
N GLU A 95 33.66 20.07 -24.92
CA GLU A 95 32.98 19.13 -25.81
C GLU A 95 31.47 19.29 -25.76
N LEU A 96 30.88 19.37 -24.55
CA LEU A 96 29.44 19.60 -24.39
C LEU A 96 28.99 20.89 -25.07
N GLU A 97 29.79 21.96 -24.97
CA GLU A 97 29.56 23.24 -25.65
C GLU A 97 29.58 23.09 -27.17
N ARG A 98 30.58 22.39 -27.72
CA ARG A 98 30.64 22.11 -29.17
C ARG A 98 29.42 21.32 -29.65
N LEU A 99 28.96 20.33 -28.89
CA LEU A 99 27.79 19.52 -29.23
C LEU A 99 26.49 20.34 -29.19
N ALA A 100 26.29 21.13 -28.13
CA ALA A 100 25.12 21.98 -27.97
C ALA A 100 25.06 23.08 -29.04
N TYR A 101 26.20 23.70 -29.35
CA TYR A 101 26.30 24.67 -30.45
C TYR A 101 26.00 24.02 -31.80
N GLY A 102 26.53 22.82 -32.06
CA GLY A 102 26.23 22.04 -33.26
C GLY A 102 24.73 21.77 -33.43
N ALA A 103 24.06 21.31 -32.36
CA ALA A 103 22.61 21.10 -32.33
C ALA A 103 21.83 22.40 -32.62
N SER A 104 22.30 23.53 -32.08
CA SER A 104 21.68 24.84 -32.30
C SER A 104 21.83 25.35 -33.73
N LEU A 105 22.95 25.04 -34.40
CA LEU A 105 23.17 25.42 -35.80
C LEU A 105 22.29 24.63 -36.76
N THR A 106 22.12 23.33 -36.52
CA THR A 106 21.32 22.44 -37.37
C THR A 106 19.82 22.55 -37.09
N ARG A 107 19.44 22.99 -35.88
CA ARG A 107 18.06 22.92 -35.35
C ARG A 107 17.46 21.51 -35.47
N ASP A 108 18.33 20.51 -35.38
CA ASP A 108 18.00 19.11 -35.50
C ASP A 108 19.00 18.30 -34.68
N VAL A 109 18.48 17.34 -33.92
CA VAL A 109 19.26 16.48 -33.04
C VAL A 109 18.91 15.03 -33.34
N GLY A 110 19.68 14.45 -34.27
CA GLY A 110 19.57 13.03 -34.58
C GLY A 110 20.05 12.13 -33.42
N PRO A 111 19.66 10.84 -33.39
CA PRO A 111 20.00 9.90 -32.31
C PRO A 111 21.49 9.82 -31.95
N PRO A 112 22.47 9.88 -32.90
CA PRO A 112 23.89 9.86 -32.55
C PRO A 112 24.35 11.10 -31.76
N LEU A 113 23.80 12.28 -32.06
CA LEU A 113 24.13 13.51 -31.35
C LEU A 113 23.47 13.52 -29.96
N HIS A 114 22.24 13.04 -29.88
CA HIS A 114 21.49 12.85 -28.64
C HIS A 114 22.27 11.96 -27.65
N ALA A 115 22.71 10.78 -28.11
CA ALA A 115 23.51 9.85 -27.31
C ALA A 115 24.79 10.48 -26.76
N ARG A 116 25.51 11.25 -27.60
CA ARG A 116 26.74 11.94 -27.18
C ARG A 116 26.51 13.00 -26.12
N ILE A 117 25.48 13.83 -26.27
CA ILE A 117 25.15 14.88 -25.29
C ILE A 117 24.81 14.25 -23.93
N LEU A 118 23.94 13.25 -23.91
CA LEU A 118 23.55 12.56 -22.68
C LEU A 118 24.72 11.85 -22.00
N SER A 119 25.65 11.27 -22.77
CA SER A 119 26.83 10.57 -22.23
C SER A 119 27.77 11.45 -21.40
N MET A 120 27.70 12.78 -21.57
CA MET A 120 28.57 13.72 -20.85
C MET A 120 28.32 13.70 -19.34
N GLY A 121 27.10 13.38 -18.89
CA GLY A 121 26.76 13.32 -17.46
C GLY A 121 27.61 12.28 -16.70
N GLU A 122 27.65 11.05 -17.20
CA GLU A 122 28.42 9.96 -16.60
C GLU A 122 29.93 10.17 -16.75
N LEU A 123 30.38 10.71 -17.89
CA LEU A 123 31.80 11.02 -18.12
C LEU A 123 32.31 12.06 -17.13
N MET A 124 31.60 13.18 -16.96
CA MET A 124 32.00 14.22 -16.00
C MET A 124 32.01 13.70 -14.57
N LEU A 125 30.96 12.98 -14.17
CA LEU A 125 30.87 12.47 -12.80
C LEU A 125 31.98 11.47 -12.49
N THR A 126 32.18 10.46 -13.33
CA THR A 126 33.19 9.42 -13.05
C THR A 126 34.61 9.98 -13.08
N THR A 127 34.85 11.05 -13.87
CA THR A 127 36.12 11.80 -13.85
C THR A 127 36.36 12.43 -12.48
N LEU A 128 35.36 13.12 -11.91
CA LEU A 128 35.45 13.67 -10.56
C LEU A 128 35.59 12.57 -9.50
N GLY A 129 34.82 11.49 -9.62
CA GLY A 129 34.86 10.35 -8.71
C GLY A 129 36.22 9.67 -8.65
N ALA A 130 36.84 9.45 -9.81
CA ALA A 130 38.18 8.87 -9.90
C ALA A 130 39.22 9.77 -9.25
N ALA A 131 39.16 11.08 -9.50
CA ALA A 131 40.06 12.05 -8.89
C ALA A 131 39.88 12.09 -7.37
N PHE A 132 38.64 12.12 -6.88
CA PHE A 132 38.33 12.10 -5.46
C PHE A 132 38.87 10.84 -4.77
N LEU A 133 38.58 9.66 -5.31
CA LEU A 133 39.02 8.42 -4.68
C LEU A 133 40.55 8.25 -4.70
N LYS A 134 41.26 8.83 -5.68
CA LYS A 134 42.73 8.92 -5.65
C LYS A 134 43.25 9.74 -4.46
N THR A 135 42.50 10.77 -4.01
CA THR A 135 42.85 11.51 -2.78
C THR A 135 42.64 10.69 -1.50
N GLN A 136 41.93 9.57 -1.58
CA GLN A 136 41.66 8.65 -0.47
C GLN A 136 42.61 7.44 -0.46
N ASP A 137 43.79 7.58 -1.10
CA ASP A 137 44.86 6.58 -1.22
C ASP A 137 44.49 5.31 -2.00
N PHE A 138 43.46 5.35 -2.85
CA PHE A 138 43.14 4.23 -3.74
C PHE A 138 43.93 4.29 -5.06
N GLN A 139 44.49 3.14 -5.47
CA GLN A 139 45.06 2.96 -6.80
C GLN A 139 43.94 2.63 -7.79
N ILE A 140 43.40 3.65 -8.45
CA ILE A 140 42.23 3.54 -9.32
C ILE A 140 42.57 3.71 -10.78
N HIS A 141 42.05 2.80 -11.59
CA HIS A 141 41.99 2.92 -13.03
C HIS A 141 40.62 3.44 -13.48
N TRP A 142 40.59 4.69 -13.98
CA TRP A 142 39.40 5.21 -14.67
C TRP A 142 39.34 4.62 -16.06
N MET A 143 38.21 4.01 -16.40
CA MET A 143 37.99 3.32 -17.66
C MET A 143 36.77 3.92 -18.36
N ASP A 144 36.91 4.20 -19.65
CA ASP A 144 35.78 4.63 -20.47
C ASP A 144 34.95 3.41 -20.87
N ALA A 145 33.68 3.35 -20.47
CA ALA A 145 32.82 2.18 -20.71
C ALA A 145 32.66 1.85 -22.21
N ARG A 146 32.81 2.86 -23.09
CA ARG A 146 32.67 2.73 -24.54
C ARG A 146 33.79 1.92 -25.20
N THR A 147 34.92 1.71 -24.51
CA THR A 147 36.01 0.87 -25.02
C THR A 147 35.71 -0.61 -24.83
N ILE A 148 34.94 -0.98 -23.80
CA ILE A 148 34.65 -2.36 -23.42
C ILE A 148 33.23 -2.78 -23.82
N LEU A 149 32.23 -1.93 -23.58
CA LEU A 149 30.84 -2.20 -23.90
C LEU A 149 30.58 -1.86 -25.36
N LYS A 150 30.55 -2.91 -26.20
CA LYS A 150 30.22 -2.82 -27.62
C LYS A 150 28.78 -3.29 -27.87
N SER A 151 27.99 -2.47 -28.55
CA SER A 151 26.63 -2.82 -28.91
C SER A 151 26.58 -3.85 -30.03
N GLU A 152 25.58 -4.71 -29.98
CA GLU A 152 25.28 -5.69 -31.00
C GLU A 152 24.17 -5.18 -31.92
N PRO A 153 24.32 -5.28 -33.25
CA PRO A 153 23.31 -4.83 -34.19
C PRO A 153 22.07 -5.72 -34.12
N ILE A 154 20.91 -5.14 -33.83
CA ILE A 154 19.63 -5.83 -33.87
C ILE A 154 18.99 -5.61 -35.25
N PRO A 155 18.64 -6.65 -36.02
CA PRO A 155 18.03 -6.46 -37.33
C PRO A 155 16.69 -5.73 -37.24
N ARG A 156 16.50 -4.71 -38.08
CA ARG A 156 15.22 -3.99 -38.29
C ARG A 156 14.71 -3.15 -37.12
N ILE A 157 15.57 -2.73 -36.19
CA ILE A 157 15.17 -1.72 -35.19
C ILE A 157 15.30 -0.30 -35.77
N PRO A 158 14.45 0.66 -35.35
CA PRO A 158 14.59 2.07 -35.73
C PRO A 158 15.94 2.65 -35.27
N PRO A 159 16.55 3.60 -36.02
CA PRO A 159 17.80 4.24 -35.62
C PRO A 159 17.76 4.90 -34.22
N HIS A 160 16.59 5.35 -33.78
CA HIS A 160 16.43 5.90 -32.43
C HIS A 160 16.71 4.86 -31.34
N GLU A 161 16.15 3.65 -31.47
CA GLU A 161 16.40 2.55 -30.53
C GLU A 161 17.84 2.03 -30.62
N GLU A 162 18.41 2.01 -31.82
CA GLU A 162 19.80 1.57 -32.05
C GLU A 162 20.81 2.42 -31.26
N PHE A 163 20.60 3.73 -31.19
CA PHE A 163 21.50 4.65 -30.50
C PHE A 163 21.13 4.91 -29.04
N LEU A 164 19.85 4.85 -28.68
CA LEU A 164 19.41 5.26 -27.35
C LEU A 164 19.03 4.10 -26.43
N SER A 165 18.88 2.88 -26.96
CA SER A 165 18.51 1.68 -26.20
C SER A 165 19.24 0.41 -26.66
N ALA A 166 20.53 0.56 -26.96
CA ALA A 166 21.40 -0.51 -27.43
C ALA A 166 21.52 -1.70 -26.46
N GLN A 167 21.74 -2.88 -27.01
CA GLN A 167 22.13 -4.10 -26.28
C GLN A 167 23.61 -4.37 -26.53
N CYS A 168 24.35 -4.84 -25.54
CA CYS A 168 25.79 -5.07 -25.64
C CYS A 168 26.13 -6.54 -25.41
N ASN A 169 27.24 -6.98 -26.03
CA ASN A 169 27.79 -8.30 -25.74
C ASN A 169 28.22 -8.36 -24.27
N HIS A 170 27.81 -9.43 -23.58
CA HIS A 170 28.12 -9.69 -22.18
C HIS A 170 28.97 -10.95 -21.96
N ASP A 171 29.52 -11.55 -23.01
CA ASP A 171 30.48 -12.67 -22.90
C ASP A 171 31.69 -12.29 -22.03
N PRO A 172 32.25 -13.25 -21.26
CA PRO A 172 33.49 -13.07 -20.50
C PRO A 172 34.61 -12.44 -21.34
N ASP A 173 35.34 -11.50 -20.74
CA ASP A 173 36.45 -10.79 -21.38
C ASP A 173 37.78 -11.12 -20.66
N PRO A 174 38.59 -12.06 -21.19
CA PRO A 174 39.84 -12.47 -20.56
C PRO A 174 40.87 -11.35 -20.44
N GLU A 175 40.87 -10.37 -21.35
CA GLU A 175 41.81 -9.25 -21.30
C GLU A 175 41.46 -8.32 -20.14
N LEU A 176 40.18 -8.01 -19.97
CA LEU A 176 39.68 -7.20 -18.87
C LEU A 176 39.90 -7.86 -17.50
N GLN A 177 39.76 -9.20 -17.42
CA GLN A 177 39.99 -9.96 -16.20
C GLN A 177 41.46 -9.94 -15.73
N GLN A 178 42.41 -9.86 -16.67
CA GLN A 178 43.86 -9.95 -16.43
C GLN A 178 44.55 -8.61 -16.18
N VAL A 179 43.86 -7.48 -16.29
CA VAL A 179 44.45 -6.15 -16.06
C VAL A 179 45.09 -6.08 -14.68
N ASP A 180 46.29 -5.52 -14.55
CA ASP A 180 47.01 -5.37 -13.27
C ASP A 180 46.50 -4.15 -12.49
N THR A 181 45.24 -4.21 -12.05
CA THR A 181 44.63 -3.21 -11.17
C THR A 181 43.57 -3.82 -10.27
N ASP A 182 43.42 -3.26 -9.08
CA ASP A 182 42.51 -3.75 -8.06
C ASP A 182 41.16 -3.04 -8.05
N ILE A 183 41.09 -1.82 -8.61
CA ILE A 183 39.91 -0.97 -8.56
C ILE A 183 39.71 -0.26 -9.90
N PHE A 184 38.59 -0.56 -10.55
CA PHE A 184 38.08 0.20 -11.70
C PHE A 184 37.00 1.18 -11.27
N ILE A 185 36.96 2.32 -11.96
CA ILE A 185 35.78 3.19 -11.99
C ILE A 185 35.40 3.48 -13.44
N THR A 186 34.14 3.27 -13.77
CA THR A 186 33.62 3.39 -15.14
C THR A 186 32.19 3.93 -15.15
N GLN A 187 31.72 4.30 -16.33
CA GLN A 187 30.40 4.86 -16.55
C GLN A 187 29.35 3.73 -16.68
N GLY A 188 28.17 3.95 -16.12
CA GLY A 188 26.98 3.23 -16.55
C GLY A 188 26.36 3.89 -17.78
N PHE A 189 25.25 3.35 -18.28
CA PHE A 189 24.39 3.94 -19.31
C PHE A 189 24.99 4.04 -20.72
N ILE A 190 26.30 4.25 -20.86
CA ILE A 190 26.98 4.51 -22.13
C ILE A 190 27.73 3.28 -22.65
N ALA A 191 27.81 3.16 -23.97
CA ALA A 191 28.53 2.13 -24.71
C ALA A 191 28.98 2.68 -26.08
N SER A 192 29.63 1.88 -26.92
CA SER A 192 29.83 2.22 -28.33
C SER A 192 29.29 1.18 -29.27
N ASP A 193 29.00 1.56 -30.51
CA ASP A 193 28.75 0.60 -31.58
C ASP A 193 30.05 0.07 -32.22
N ALA A 194 29.90 -0.74 -33.26
CA ALA A 194 30.99 -1.32 -34.03
C ALA A 194 31.81 -0.30 -34.84
N GLN A 195 31.35 0.96 -34.94
CA GLN A 195 32.09 2.07 -35.54
C GLN A 195 32.63 3.05 -34.47
N ASP A 196 32.67 2.63 -33.21
CA ASP A 196 33.10 3.43 -32.06
C ASP A 196 32.29 4.72 -31.83
N ARG A 197 31.06 4.79 -32.36
CA ARG A 197 30.13 5.89 -32.06
C ARG A 197 29.47 5.61 -30.71
N THR A 198 29.23 6.68 -29.95
CA THR A 198 28.57 6.57 -28.64
C THR A 198 27.11 6.16 -28.81
N VAL A 199 26.70 5.13 -28.07
CA VAL A 199 25.33 4.67 -27.92
C VAL A 199 24.98 4.57 -26.44
N LEU A 200 23.69 4.55 -26.13
CA LEU A 200 23.16 4.43 -24.79
C LEU A 200 22.44 3.09 -24.64
N THR A 201 22.42 2.58 -23.42
CA THR A 201 21.80 1.29 -23.07
C THR A 201 20.32 1.41 -22.72
N GLY A 202 19.74 2.60 -22.84
CA GLY A 202 18.34 2.89 -22.56
C GLY A 202 18.06 3.22 -21.10
N TRP A 203 16.78 3.31 -20.77
CA TRP A 203 16.32 3.56 -19.41
C TRP A 203 16.81 2.46 -18.46
N GLY A 204 17.17 2.84 -17.23
CA GLY A 204 17.87 1.93 -16.30
C GLY A 204 19.22 1.41 -16.80
N GLY A 205 19.79 2.08 -17.81
CA GLY A 205 20.98 1.63 -18.51
C GLY A 205 22.20 1.45 -17.62
N SER A 206 22.35 2.21 -16.53
CA SER A 206 23.46 2.00 -15.61
C SER A 206 23.40 0.66 -14.85
N ASP A 207 22.20 0.17 -14.50
CA ASP A 207 22.05 -1.17 -13.90
C ASP A 207 22.44 -2.24 -14.94
N THR A 208 22.00 -2.04 -16.18
CA THR A 208 22.29 -2.94 -17.30
C THR A 208 23.78 -2.96 -17.64
N SER A 209 24.45 -1.80 -17.70
CA SER A 209 25.91 -1.70 -17.87
C SER A 209 26.67 -2.41 -16.77
N ALA A 210 26.23 -2.28 -15.51
CA ALA A 210 26.86 -2.96 -14.40
C ALA A 210 26.71 -4.49 -14.51
N ALA A 211 25.57 -4.97 -14.99
CA ALA A 211 25.38 -6.39 -15.30
C ALA A 211 26.27 -6.89 -16.43
N TYR A 212 26.45 -6.10 -17.50
CA TYR A 212 27.41 -6.43 -18.56
C TYR A 212 28.85 -6.51 -18.03
N PHE A 213 29.29 -5.55 -17.21
CA PHE A 213 30.60 -5.61 -16.58
C PHE A 213 30.75 -6.80 -15.64
N ALA A 214 29.71 -7.14 -14.87
CA ALA A 214 29.73 -8.30 -13.98
C ALA A 214 29.92 -9.60 -14.75
N SER A 215 29.21 -9.76 -15.87
CA SER A 215 29.34 -10.91 -16.77
C SER A 215 30.72 -10.95 -17.46
N LYS A 216 31.25 -9.81 -17.94
CA LYS A 216 32.58 -9.74 -18.55
C LYS A 216 33.71 -10.11 -17.59
N LEU A 217 33.59 -9.67 -16.34
CA LEU A 217 34.58 -9.91 -15.29
C LEU A 217 34.42 -11.27 -14.59
N GLU A 218 33.38 -12.04 -14.91
CA GLU A 218 32.96 -13.23 -14.15
C GLU A 218 32.90 -12.92 -12.64
N ALA A 219 32.26 -11.80 -12.30
CA ALA A 219 32.21 -11.31 -10.94
C ALA A 219 31.46 -12.29 -10.04
N ILE A 220 31.89 -12.40 -8.78
CA ILE A 220 31.22 -13.28 -7.81
C ILE A 220 29.85 -12.75 -7.38
N ARG A 221 29.61 -11.44 -7.56
CA ARG A 221 28.30 -10.78 -7.39
C ARG A 221 28.28 -9.40 -8.03
N LEU A 222 27.08 -8.91 -8.33
CA LEU A 222 26.79 -7.52 -8.65
C LEU A 222 26.05 -6.89 -7.46
N GLU A 223 26.49 -5.72 -7.00
CA GLU A 223 25.81 -4.93 -5.97
C GLU A 223 25.21 -3.65 -6.59
N ILE A 224 23.89 -3.48 -6.52
CA ILE A 224 23.20 -2.24 -6.89
C ILE A 224 22.90 -1.47 -5.59
N TRP A 225 23.56 -0.34 -5.42
CA TRP A 225 23.38 0.57 -4.31
C TRP A 225 22.46 1.73 -4.71
N THR A 226 21.32 1.81 -4.03
CA THR A 226 20.26 2.77 -4.28
C THR A 226 19.82 3.46 -2.98
N ASP A 227 18.75 4.25 -3.00
CA ASP A 227 18.17 4.91 -1.83
C ASP A 227 17.32 3.95 -0.97
N VAL A 228 16.61 3.01 -1.60
CA VAL A 228 15.87 1.95 -0.90
C VAL A 228 16.77 0.78 -0.45
N PRO A 229 16.51 0.17 0.71
CA PRO A 229 17.34 -0.91 1.27
C PRO A 229 17.22 -2.23 0.50
N GLY A 230 16.20 -2.39 -0.34
CA GLY A 230 15.92 -3.60 -1.09
C GLY A 230 14.52 -3.55 -1.70
N MET A 231 14.06 -4.69 -2.21
CA MET A 231 12.70 -4.87 -2.71
C MET A 231 11.76 -5.25 -1.57
N PHE A 232 10.52 -4.79 -1.63
CA PHE A 232 9.51 -5.04 -0.60
C PHE A 232 8.29 -5.77 -1.16
N THR A 233 7.54 -6.44 -0.29
CA THR A 233 6.25 -7.11 -0.60
C THR A 233 5.20 -6.18 -1.21
N ALA A 234 5.33 -4.86 -1.04
CA ALA A 234 4.59 -3.80 -1.74
C ALA A 234 5.37 -2.48 -1.64
N ASN A 235 4.98 -1.45 -2.39
CA ASN A 235 5.58 -0.12 -2.27
C ASN A 235 5.42 0.42 -0.82
N PRO A 236 6.52 0.62 -0.06
CA PRO A 236 6.42 1.03 1.33
C PRO A 236 5.86 2.44 1.55
N GLY A 237 6.00 3.33 0.56
CA GLY A 237 5.45 4.69 0.62
C GLY A 237 3.93 4.70 0.72
N HIS A 238 3.26 3.64 0.24
CA HIS A 238 1.81 3.50 0.35
C HIS A 238 1.35 2.37 1.26
N VAL A 239 2.22 1.38 1.51
CA VAL A 239 1.96 0.22 2.36
C VAL A 239 3.02 0.11 3.45
N PRO A 240 2.87 0.82 4.59
CA PRO A 240 3.89 0.83 5.65
C PRO A 240 4.19 -0.55 6.26
N GLY A 241 3.22 -1.48 6.18
CA GLY A 241 3.37 -2.87 6.59
C GLY A 241 4.12 -3.75 5.59
N ALA A 242 4.64 -3.19 4.50
CA ALA A 242 5.41 -3.93 3.51
C ALA A 242 6.70 -4.47 4.13
N ARG A 243 6.92 -5.78 4.00
CA ARG A 243 8.14 -6.47 4.44
C ARG A 243 9.23 -6.44 3.39
N LEU A 244 10.48 -6.33 3.82
CA LEU A 244 11.66 -6.51 2.98
C LEU A 244 11.68 -7.94 2.42
N LEU A 245 11.93 -8.10 1.13
CA LEU A 245 12.17 -9.39 0.49
C LEU A 245 13.66 -9.67 0.59
N LYS A 246 14.06 -10.68 1.36
CA LYS A 246 15.49 -11.03 1.53
C LYS A 246 16.04 -11.74 0.31
N GLN A 247 15.21 -12.55 -0.36
CA GLN A 247 15.62 -13.41 -1.45
C GLN A 247 14.57 -13.47 -2.56
N LEU A 248 15.02 -13.42 -3.82
CA LEU A 248 14.18 -13.60 -5.01
C LEU A 248 14.91 -14.41 -6.08
N GLU A 249 14.15 -15.12 -6.90
CA GLU A 249 14.68 -15.69 -8.13
C GLU A 249 14.72 -14.64 -9.24
N TYR A 250 15.60 -14.84 -10.24
CA TYR A 250 15.69 -13.94 -11.39
C TYR A 250 14.37 -13.73 -12.12
N SER A 251 13.53 -14.76 -12.23
CA SER A 251 12.24 -14.67 -12.91
C SER A 251 11.25 -13.82 -12.11
N GLU A 252 11.19 -14.01 -10.79
CA GLU A 252 10.33 -13.25 -9.89
C GLU A 252 10.75 -11.78 -9.81
N ALA A 253 12.05 -11.52 -9.69
CA ALA A 253 12.57 -10.16 -9.66
C ALA A 253 12.32 -9.43 -10.98
N GLN A 254 12.45 -10.12 -12.12
CA GLN A 254 12.14 -9.56 -13.43
C GLN A 254 10.66 -9.20 -13.56
N GLU A 255 9.75 -10.10 -13.17
CA GLU A 255 8.29 -9.86 -13.18
C GLU A 255 7.89 -8.75 -12.21
N LEU A 256 8.53 -8.68 -11.05
CA LEU A 256 8.25 -7.64 -10.07
C LEU A 256 8.71 -6.26 -10.56
N ALA A 257 9.92 -6.17 -11.13
CA ALA A 257 10.46 -4.94 -11.70
C ALA A 257 9.64 -4.45 -12.90
N SER A 258 9.19 -5.35 -13.80
CA SER A 258 8.32 -4.97 -14.92
C SER A 258 6.90 -4.58 -14.49
N SER A 259 6.45 -5.04 -13.33
CA SER A 259 5.11 -4.73 -12.79
C SER A 259 5.02 -3.41 -12.01
N GLY A 260 6.06 -2.58 -12.03
CA GLY A 260 6.07 -1.26 -11.37
C GLY A 260 6.87 -1.20 -10.05
N ALA A 261 7.67 -2.23 -9.72
CA ALA A 261 8.63 -2.11 -8.61
C ALA A 261 9.93 -1.43 -9.10
N GLU A 262 10.01 -0.11 -8.96
CA GLU A 262 11.08 0.75 -9.49
C GLU A 262 12.42 0.69 -8.72
N VAL A 263 12.83 -0.50 -8.26
CA VAL A 263 14.07 -0.67 -7.47
C VAL A 263 15.29 -0.98 -8.37
N LEU A 264 15.07 -1.70 -9.46
CA LEU A 264 16.10 -2.09 -10.42
C LEU A 264 15.50 -2.25 -11.80
N HIS A 265 16.31 -2.07 -12.84
CA HIS A 265 15.84 -2.26 -14.21
C HIS A 265 15.81 -3.74 -14.62
N PRO A 266 14.70 -4.29 -15.17
CA PRO A 266 14.59 -5.73 -15.47
C PRO A 266 15.63 -6.24 -16.47
N ARG A 267 16.11 -5.38 -17.40
CA ARG A 267 17.17 -5.76 -18.37
C ARG A 267 18.52 -6.10 -17.73
N CYS A 268 18.79 -5.67 -16.49
CA CYS A 268 20.05 -6.00 -15.83
C CYS A 268 20.13 -7.46 -15.36
N ILE A 269 19.00 -8.20 -15.34
CA ILE A 269 18.96 -9.58 -14.88
C ILE A 269 19.49 -10.56 -15.93
N GLU A 270 19.17 -10.33 -17.21
CA GLU A 270 19.47 -11.25 -18.30
C GLU A 270 20.99 -11.56 -18.42
N PRO A 271 21.89 -10.56 -18.40
CA PRO A 271 23.34 -10.80 -18.54
C PRO A 271 23.94 -11.65 -17.40
N LEU A 272 23.27 -11.71 -16.25
CA LEU A 272 23.75 -12.42 -15.06
C LEU A 272 23.36 -13.90 -15.07
N ARG A 273 22.33 -14.27 -15.85
CA ARG A 273 21.77 -15.64 -15.85
C ARG A 273 22.74 -16.72 -16.32
N PRO A 274 23.49 -16.55 -17.44
CA PRO A 274 24.34 -17.63 -17.95
C PRO A 274 25.39 -18.07 -16.93
N GLN A 275 25.94 -17.11 -16.19
CA GLN A 275 27.00 -17.33 -15.20
C GLN A 275 26.48 -17.44 -13.76
N LYS A 276 25.16 -17.29 -13.55
CA LYS A 276 24.50 -17.35 -12.24
C LYS A 276 25.07 -16.35 -11.22
N ILE A 277 25.40 -15.14 -11.67
CA ILE A 277 25.98 -14.10 -10.81
C ILE A 277 24.89 -13.51 -9.92
N PRO A 278 24.94 -13.67 -8.59
CA PRO A 278 23.93 -13.10 -7.70
C PRO A 278 23.94 -11.56 -7.74
N LEU A 279 22.76 -10.97 -7.74
CA LEU A 279 22.52 -9.53 -7.72
C LEU A 279 22.04 -9.11 -6.32
N HIS A 280 22.74 -8.18 -5.69
CA HIS A 280 22.42 -7.66 -4.36
C HIS A 280 21.90 -6.24 -4.47
N VAL A 281 20.69 -5.99 -3.99
CA VAL A 281 20.13 -4.64 -3.87
C VAL A 281 20.35 -4.13 -2.46
N ARG A 282 20.99 -2.98 -2.30
CA ARG A 282 21.38 -2.38 -1.01
C ARG A 282 21.09 -0.87 -0.98
N SER A 283 21.04 -0.29 0.23
CA SER A 283 20.89 1.16 0.41
C SER A 283 22.22 1.82 0.77
N THR A 284 22.55 2.91 0.07
CA THR A 284 23.70 3.77 0.39
C THR A 284 23.52 4.47 1.73
N ALA A 285 22.30 4.89 2.06
CA ALA A 285 21.99 5.57 3.33
C ALA A 285 22.01 4.61 4.53
N ASN A 286 21.65 3.34 4.31
CA ASN A 286 21.52 2.32 5.36
C ASN A 286 22.41 1.12 5.04
N SER A 287 23.73 1.34 5.01
CA SER A 287 24.70 0.34 4.53
C SER A 287 24.80 -0.93 5.39
N ASP A 288 24.24 -0.90 6.59
CA ASP A 288 24.29 -2.01 7.54
C ASP A 288 23.14 -3.01 7.34
N LEU A 289 22.14 -2.67 6.51
CA LEU A 289 21.06 -3.58 6.16
C LEU A 289 21.50 -4.55 5.05
N ASP A 290 21.15 -5.84 5.20
CA ASP A 290 21.54 -6.89 4.26
C ASP A 290 20.92 -6.73 2.85
N GLY A 291 19.71 -6.17 2.80
CA GLY A 291 18.97 -5.87 1.58
C GLY A 291 18.28 -7.07 0.93
N THR A 292 18.24 -7.10 -0.41
CA THR A 292 17.63 -8.17 -1.21
C THR A 292 18.66 -8.86 -2.09
N VAL A 293 18.68 -10.19 -2.08
CA VAL A 293 19.53 -11.02 -2.95
C VAL A 293 18.67 -11.66 -4.04
N ILE A 294 19.07 -11.47 -5.30
CA ILE A 294 18.42 -12.04 -6.49
C ILE A 294 19.38 -13.05 -7.11
N SER A 295 18.98 -14.31 -7.24
CA SER A 295 19.87 -15.38 -7.74
C SER A 295 19.14 -16.47 -8.52
N ALA A 296 19.90 -17.45 -9.02
CA ALA A 296 19.37 -18.66 -9.65
C ALA A 296 18.97 -19.75 -8.63
N GLU A 297 19.31 -19.59 -7.34
CA GLU A 297 19.07 -20.63 -6.35
C GLU A 297 17.57 -20.72 -6.00
N THR A 298 17.00 -21.90 -6.25
CA THR A 298 15.61 -22.22 -5.93
C THR A 298 15.52 -22.68 -4.48
N HIS A 299 15.09 -21.79 -3.59
CA HIS A 299 14.62 -22.21 -2.28
C HIS A 299 13.17 -22.67 -2.41
N SER A 300 12.91 -23.95 -2.08
CA SER A 300 11.57 -24.56 -2.21
C SER A 300 10.62 -24.03 -1.13
N TYR A 301 10.11 -22.81 -1.31
CA TYR A 301 9.15 -22.20 -0.39
C TYR A 301 7.68 -22.57 -0.73
N GLY A 302 7.44 -23.42 -1.72
CA GLY A 302 6.09 -23.78 -2.16
C GLY A 302 5.40 -22.64 -2.92
N ALA A 303 4.12 -22.85 -3.23
CA ALA A 303 3.34 -21.87 -3.96
C ALA A 303 2.89 -20.71 -3.07
N GLN A 304 3.29 -19.48 -3.41
CA GLN A 304 2.96 -18.29 -2.62
C GLN A 304 3.14 -17.00 -3.43
N VAL A 305 2.38 -15.97 -3.08
CA VAL A 305 2.61 -14.60 -3.54
C VAL A 305 3.75 -13.99 -2.72
N LYS A 306 4.76 -13.44 -3.40
CA LYS A 306 5.90 -12.78 -2.75
C LYS A 306 5.73 -11.27 -2.68
N ALA A 307 5.08 -10.66 -3.68
CA ALA A 307 4.90 -9.22 -3.71
C ALA A 307 3.64 -8.79 -4.47
N ILE A 308 3.24 -7.55 -4.24
CA ILE A 308 2.18 -6.87 -4.99
C ILE A 308 2.75 -5.54 -5.46
N ALA A 309 2.77 -5.36 -6.77
CA ALA A 309 3.19 -4.12 -7.41
C ALA A 309 2.00 -3.42 -8.04
N ALA A 310 2.07 -2.09 -8.12
CA ALA A 310 1.09 -1.29 -8.81
C ALA A 310 1.80 -0.35 -9.77
N CYS A 311 1.33 -0.30 -11.02
CA CYS A 311 1.79 0.62 -12.07
C CYS A 311 0.61 1.51 -12.45
N THR A 312 0.73 2.82 -12.23
CA THR A 312 -0.32 3.82 -12.47
C THR A 312 -0.16 4.50 -13.81
N ASP A 313 -1.19 5.26 -14.22
CA ASP A 313 -1.19 6.09 -15.44
C ASP A 313 -1.00 5.29 -16.73
N LEU A 314 -1.55 4.08 -16.74
CA LEU A 314 -1.62 3.24 -17.92
C LEU A 314 -2.69 3.72 -18.88
N THR A 315 -2.34 3.66 -20.16
CA THR A 315 -3.27 3.87 -21.28
C THR A 315 -3.62 2.52 -21.90
N LEU A 316 -4.93 2.27 -22.04
CA LEU A 316 -5.44 1.07 -22.70
C LEU A 316 -6.06 1.42 -24.05
N ILE A 317 -5.83 0.56 -25.03
CA ILE A 317 -6.51 0.55 -26.32
C ILE A 317 -7.44 -0.66 -26.32
N ALA A 318 -8.75 -0.40 -26.28
CA ALA A 318 -9.77 -1.43 -26.40
C ALA A 318 -10.29 -1.46 -27.84
N VAL A 319 -10.20 -2.63 -28.46
CA VAL A 319 -10.55 -2.89 -29.85
C VAL A 319 -11.70 -3.88 -29.90
N GLU A 320 -12.83 -3.47 -30.46
CA GLU A 320 -14.02 -4.30 -30.61
C GLU A 320 -14.33 -4.53 -32.09
N THR A 321 -14.54 -5.80 -32.48
CA THR A 321 -15.08 -6.13 -33.80
C THR A 321 -15.70 -7.52 -33.84
N PRO A 322 -16.96 -7.66 -34.31
CA PRO A 322 -17.56 -8.98 -34.54
C PRO A 322 -16.81 -9.81 -35.59
N ARG A 323 -16.01 -9.13 -36.45
CA ARG A 323 -15.26 -9.76 -37.55
C ARG A 323 -13.96 -10.42 -37.11
N MET A 324 -13.59 -10.36 -35.82
CA MET A 324 -12.40 -11.03 -35.29
C MET A 324 -12.58 -12.56 -35.29
N TRP A 325 -13.79 -13.02 -35.02
CA TRP A 325 -14.13 -14.44 -34.97
C TRP A 325 -13.86 -15.12 -36.32
N HIS A 326 -12.92 -16.08 -36.35
CA HIS A 326 -12.42 -16.78 -37.55
C HIS A 326 -11.64 -15.93 -38.58
N SER A 327 -11.20 -14.71 -38.23
CA SER A 327 -10.36 -13.90 -39.11
C SER A 327 -8.88 -14.23 -38.95
N VAL A 328 -8.21 -14.62 -40.05
CA VAL A 328 -6.76 -14.85 -40.07
C VAL A 328 -6.03 -13.50 -40.09
N GLY A 329 -5.10 -13.31 -39.16
CA GLY A 329 -4.19 -12.16 -39.14
C GLY A 329 -4.72 -10.89 -38.49
N PHE A 330 -5.86 -10.94 -37.79
CA PHE A 330 -6.41 -9.74 -37.11
C PHE A 330 -5.46 -9.16 -36.05
N LEU A 331 -4.95 -10.01 -35.14
CA LEU A 331 -3.96 -9.57 -34.14
C LEU A 331 -2.65 -9.06 -34.79
N ALA A 332 -2.22 -9.68 -35.90
CA ALA A 332 -1.05 -9.22 -36.63
C ALA A 332 -1.25 -7.79 -37.17
N LYS A 333 -2.44 -7.45 -37.66
CA LYS A 333 -2.76 -6.08 -38.11
C LYS A 333 -2.69 -5.07 -36.96
N ILE A 334 -3.18 -5.44 -35.77
CA ILE A 334 -3.08 -4.59 -34.57
C ILE A 334 -1.60 -4.37 -34.24
N CYS A 335 -0.80 -5.43 -34.12
CA CYS A 335 0.63 -5.30 -33.81
C CYS A 335 1.38 -4.46 -34.84
N THR A 336 1.09 -4.63 -36.14
CA THR A 336 1.70 -3.80 -37.20
C THR A 336 1.29 -2.33 -37.10
N ALA A 337 0.07 -2.01 -36.65
CA ALA A 337 -0.32 -0.63 -36.41
C ALA A 337 0.50 -0.02 -35.26
N PHE A 338 0.65 -0.73 -34.13
CA PHE A 338 1.51 -0.30 -33.03
C PHE A 338 2.97 -0.11 -33.46
N GLU A 339 3.53 -1.05 -34.23
CA GLU A 339 4.90 -0.99 -34.77
C GLU A 339 5.11 0.26 -35.65
N ARG A 340 4.17 0.59 -36.52
CA ARG A 340 4.25 1.79 -37.40
C ARG A 340 4.32 3.10 -36.62
N HIS A 341 3.66 3.14 -35.46
CA HIS A 341 3.63 4.32 -34.58
C HIS A 341 4.72 4.27 -33.49
N GLY A 342 5.59 3.25 -33.49
CA GLY A 342 6.68 3.12 -32.52
C GLY A 342 6.21 2.86 -31.09
N LEU A 343 5.04 2.23 -30.92
CA LEU A 343 4.44 1.97 -29.61
C LEU A 343 4.66 0.51 -29.17
N SER A 344 5.20 0.33 -27.96
CA SER A 344 5.32 -1.00 -27.33
C SER A 344 4.00 -1.42 -26.67
N ILE A 345 3.66 -2.69 -26.86
CA ILE A 345 2.49 -3.33 -26.23
C ILE A 345 2.95 -4.03 -24.96
N GLY A 346 2.34 -3.69 -23.82
CA GLY A 346 2.63 -4.33 -22.54
C GLY A 346 1.76 -5.56 -22.27
N MET A 347 0.54 -5.32 -21.78
CA MET A 347 -0.44 -6.34 -21.44
C MET A 347 -1.45 -6.51 -22.57
N VAL A 348 -1.92 -7.74 -22.75
CA VAL A 348 -2.97 -8.08 -23.73
C VAL A 348 -4.00 -8.98 -23.07
N ALA A 349 -5.28 -8.66 -23.24
CA ALA A 349 -6.39 -9.55 -22.96
C ALA A 349 -7.32 -9.65 -24.16
N THR A 350 -7.79 -10.86 -24.44
CA THR A 350 -8.64 -11.16 -25.60
C THR A 350 -9.92 -11.87 -25.18
N SER A 351 -11.02 -11.53 -25.84
CA SER A 351 -12.22 -12.36 -25.95
C SER A 351 -12.46 -12.74 -27.41
N GLU A 352 -13.59 -13.35 -27.70
CA GLU A 352 -14.01 -13.76 -29.04
C GLU A 352 -14.17 -12.58 -30.02
N THR A 353 -14.46 -11.38 -29.50
CA THR A 353 -14.76 -10.18 -30.31
C THR A 353 -14.07 -8.90 -29.81
N ASN A 354 -13.27 -8.98 -28.75
CA ASN A 354 -12.61 -7.83 -28.14
C ASN A 354 -11.13 -8.14 -27.86
N VAL A 355 -10.27 -7.15 -28.09
CA VAL A 355 -8.87 -7.15 -27.67
C VAL A 355 -8.61 -5.87 -26.89
N THR A 356 -8.19 -5.98 -25.64
CA THR A 356 -7.72 -4.83 -24.85
C THR A 356 -6.21 -4.95 -24.68
N LEU A 357 -5.49 -3.90 -25.07
CA LEU A 357 -4.04 -3.81 -24.99
C LEU A 357 -3.64 -2.63 -24.12
N SER A 358 -2.58 -2.75 -23.32
CA SER A 358 -1.94 -1.60 -22.69
C SER A 358 -0.76 -1.12 -23.53
N ILE A 359 -0.55 0.20 -23.55
CA ILE A 359 0.70 0.78 -24.03
C ILE A 359 1.69 0.75 -22.86
N ASP A 360 2.90 0.26 -23.09
CA ASP A 360 3.94 0.34 -22.06
C ASP A 360 4.27 1.80 -21.76
N PRO A 361 4.32 2.21 -20.48
CA PRO A 361 4.73 3.56 -20.13
C PRO A 361 6.19 3.76 -20.55
N VAL A 362 6.43 4.74 -21.42
CA VAL A 362 7.80 5.19 -21.74
C VAL A 362 8.26 6.08 -20.59
N TYR A 363 8.96 5.49 -19.62
CA TYR A 363 9.41 6.21 -18.42
C TYR A 363 10.21 7.48 -18.78
N GLY A 364 9.68 8.64 -18.41
CA GLY A 364 10.32 9.95 -18.62
C GLY A 364 9.80 10.74 -19.83
N PHE A 365 8.95 10.16 -20.67
CA PHE A 365 8.32 10.84 -21.80
C PHE A 365 6.80 10.71 -21.71
N SER A 366 6.09 11.82 -21.83
CA SER A 366 4.63 11.76 -21.99
C SER A 366 4.32 11.26 -23.40
N LEU A 367 3.47 10.24 -23.52
CA LEU A 367 2.95 9.83 -24.83
C LEU A 367 2.23 11.04 -25.45
N GLU A 368 2.69 11.46 -26.63
CA GLU A 368 2.02 12.54 -27.34
C GLU A 368 0.62 12.09 -27.76
N GLU A 369 -0.38 12.93 -27.46
CA GLU A 369 -1.78 12.65 -27.79
C GLU A 369 -1.97 12.47 -29.31
N SER A 370 -1.17 13.18 -30.12
CA SER A 370 -1.10 13.06 -31.58
C SER A 370 -0.80 11.64 -32.08
N VAL A 371 0.10 10.92 -31.41
CA VAL A 371 0.50 9.55 -31.78
C VAL A 371 -0.63 8.57 -31.44
N ILE A 372 -1.31 8.77 -30.32
CA ILE A 372 -2.47 7.96 -29.93
C ILE A 372 -3.64 8.18 -30.91
N GLU A 373 -3.91 9.44 -31.29
CA GLU A 373 -4.93 9.77 -32.29
C GLU A 373 -4.63 9.12 -33.65
N ALA A 374 -3.36 9.14 -34.09
CA ALA A 374 -2.93 8.49 -35.33
C ALA A 374 -3.08 6.96 -35.28
N LEU A 375 -2.70 6.33 -34.16
CA LEU A 375 -2.93 4.90 -33.94
C LEU A 375 -4.42 4.56 -33.99
N LEU A 376 -5.26 5.34 -33.31
CA LEU A 376 -6.71 5.12 -33.29
C LEU A 376 -7.30 5.28 -34.69
N ALA A 377 -6.83 6.24 -35.50
CA ALA A 377 -7.27 6.40 -36.88
C ALA A 377 -6.97 5.15 -37.72
N ASP A 378 -5.73 4.63 -37.66
CA ASP A 378 -5.31 3.42 -38.37
C ASP A 378 -6.11 2.17 -37.93
N LEU A 379 -6.31 2.00 -36.62
CA LEU A 379 -7.09 0.87 -36.11
C LEU A 379 -8.57 0.97 -36.54
N ASN A 380 -9.15 2.17 -36.49
CA ASN A 380 -10.56 2.39 -36.82
C ASN A 380 -10.90 2.16 -38.31
N GLU A 381 -9.91 1.98 -39.20
CA GLU A 381 -10.16 1.55 -40.58
C GLU A 381 -10.76 0.12 -40.66
N PHE A 382 -10.46 -0.73 -39.69
CA PHE A 382 -10.86 -2.14 -39.73
C PHE A 382 -11.53 -2.68 -38.45
N CYS A 383 -11.53 -1.93 -37.35
CA CYS A 383 -12.19 -2.27 -36.09
C CYS A 383 -12.79 -1.03 -35.40
N GLN A 384 -13.40 -1.19 -34.22
CA GLN A 384 -13.78 -0.05 -33.37
C GLN A 384 -12.78 0.05 -32.21
N ALA A 385 -11.85 0.99 -32.30
CA ALA A 385 -10.82 1.22 -31.30
C ALA A 385 -11.16 2.44 -30.45
N LYS A 386 -11.03 2.30 -29.13
CA LYS A 386 -11.18 3.38 -28.14
C LYS A 386 -9.99 3.40 -27.19
N CYS A 387 -9.60 4.60 -26.78
CA CYS A 387 -8.58 4.81 -25.76
C CYS A 387 -9.24 4.95 -24.38
N ILE A 388 -8.62 4.37 -23.36
CA ILE A 388 -9.02 4.46 -21.96
C ILE A 388 -7.79 4.90 -21.16
N ASN A 389 -7.83 6.13 -20.66
CA ASN A 389 -6.76 6.73 -19.85
C ASN A 389 -7.03 6.56 -18.35
N GLY A 390 -6.02 6.83 -17.52
CA GLY A 390 -6.17 6.86 -16.06
C GLY A 390 -6.36 5.49 -15.43
N CYS A 391 -5.83 4.45 -16.06
CA CYS A 391 -5.87 3.08 -15.55
C CYS A 391 -4.61 2.76 -14.73
N ALA A 392 -4.72 1.78 -13.84
CA ALA A 392 -3.59 1.23 -13.09
C ALA A 392 -3.63 -0.30 -13.13
N ALA A 393 -2.46 -0.91 -13.30
CA ALA A 393 -2.26 -2.34 -13.12
C ALA A 393 -1.88 -2.63 -11.68
N VAL A 394 -2.56 -3.58 -11.05
CA VAL A 394 -2.19 -4.16 -9.76
C VAL A 394 -1.82 -5.62 -10.01
N SER A 395 -0.53 -5.92 -9.90
CA SER A 395 0.07 -7.22 -10.19
C SER A 395 0.47 -7.93 -8.91
N MET A 396 0.02 -9.16 -8.73
CA MET A 396 0.55 -10.08 -7.74
C MET A 396 1.69 -10.87 -8.39
N VAL A 397 2.84 -10.93 -7.74
CA VAL A 397 4.04 -11.63 -8.23
C VAL A 397 4.50 -12.65 -7.20
N GLY A 398 4.85 -13.86 -7.65
CA GLY A 398 5.23 -14.97 -6.79
C GLY A 398 5.44 -16.25 -7.58
N GLN A 399 5.29 -17.40 -6.92
CA GLN A 399 5.40 -18.71 -7.56
C GLN A 399 4.09 -19.49 -7.43
N ASN A 400 3.68 -20.12 -8.53
CA ASN A 400 2.50 -20.99 -8.60
C ASN A 400 1.23 -20.28 -8.09
N ILE A 401 1.01 -19.03 -8.53
CA ILE A 401 -0.04 -18.15 -8.01
C ILE A 401 -1.44 -18.76 -8.16
N ARG A 402 -1.68 -19.60 -9.18
CA ARG A 402 -2.98 -20.32 -9.35
C ARG A 402 -3.46 -21.01 -8.08
N SER A 403 -2.53 -21.62 -7.35
CA SER A 403 -2.87 -22.38 -6.16
C SER A 403 -3.42 -21.51 -5.02
N VAL A 404 -3.05 -20.23 -4.97
CA VAL A 404 -3.45 -19.28 -3.92
C VAL A 404 -4.59 -18.36 -4.35
N LEU A 405 -5.00 -18.39 -5.63
CA LEU A 405 -6.12 -17.55 -6.13
C LEU A 405 -7.43 -17.76 -5.35
N HIS A 406 -7.70 -18.98 -4.88
CA HIS A 406 -8.90 -19.30 -4.11
C HIS A 406 -8.94 -18.59 -2.74
N GLU A 407 -7.78 -18.23 -2.19
CA GLU A 407 -7.64 -17.50 -0.92
C GLU A 407 -7.93 -16.01 -1.09
N LEU A 408 -7.90 -15.50 -2.33
CA LEU A 408 -8.07 -14.08 -2.64
C LEU A 408 -9.52 -13.61 -2.64
N GLY A 409 -10.50 -14.52 -2.53
CA GLY A 409 -11.93 -14.19 -2.58
C GLY A 409 -12.33 -12.94 -1.77
N PRO A 410 -11.95 -12.82 -0.47
CA PRO A 410 -12.24 -11.64 0.33
C PRO A 410 -11.54 -10.35 -0.14
N ALA A 411 -10.37 -10.45 -0.77
CA ALA A 411 -9.66 -9.31 -1.33
C ALA A 411 -10.31 -8.82 -2.63
N LEU A 412 -10.78 -9.76 -3.45
CA LEU A 412 -11.48 -9.48 -4.72
C LEU A 412 -12.86 -8.87 -4.51
N GLU A 413 -13.43 -8.90 -3.30
CA GLU A 413 -14.64 -8.11 -2.98
C GLU A 413 -14.46 -6.60 -3.24
N VAL A 414 -13.22 -6.09 -3.28
CA VAL A 414 -12.96 -4.69 -3.68
C VAL A 414 -13.41 -4.42 -5.11
N LEU A 415 -13.39 -5.46 -5.96
CA LEU A 415 -13.75 -5.39 -7.37
C LEU A 415 -15.26 -5.50 -7.60
N ASP A 416 -16.06 -5.86 -6.59
CA ASP A 416 -17.52 -6.04 -6.69
C ASP A 416 -18.25 -4.76 -7.15
N GLU A 417 -17.71 -3.59 -6.78
CA GLU A 417 -18.27 -2.27 -7.12
C GLU A 417 -17.58 -1.63 -8.34
N GLN A 418 -16.60 -2.29 -8.97
CA GLN A 418 -15.60 -1.62 -9.81
C GLN A 418 -15.43 -2.24 -11.19
N LYS A 419 -15.13 -1.40 -12.17
CA LYS A 419 -14.86 -1.84 -13.53
C LYS A 419 -13.44 -2.40 -13.62
N ILE A 420 -13.33 -3.69 -13.92
CA ILE A 420 -12.06 -4.30 -14.31
C ILE A 420 -11.94 -4.16 -15.83
N TYR A 421 -10.91 -3.45 -16.30
CA TYR A 421 -10.68 -3.24 -17.72
C TYR A 421 -9.97 -4.42 -18.37
N LEU A 422 -9.02 -5.01 -17.65
CA LEU A 422 -8.18 -6.10 -18.13
C LEU A 422 -7.78 -7.00 -16.97
N VAL A 423 -7.75 -8.32 -17.22
CA VAL A 423 -7.11 -9.29 -16.34
C VAL A 423 -6.13 -10.09 -17.18
N THR A 424 -4.89 -10.21 -16.72
CA THR A 424 -3.89 -11.04 -17.38
C THR A 424 -3.22 -11.97 -16.37
N GLN A 425 -2.88 -13.15 -16.84
CA GLN A 425 -2.15 -14.15 -16.07
C GLN A 425 -1.09 -14.77 -16.98
N ALA A 426 0.17 -14.71 -16.57
CA ALA A 426 1.24 -15.36 -17.31
C ALA A 426 1.10 -16.89 -17.29
N ALA A 427 1.45 -17.51 -18.42
CA ALA A 427 1.54 -18.97 -18.52
C ALA A 427 2.56 -19.56 -17.52
N SER A 428 3.58 -18.77 -17.16
CA SER A 428 4.61 -19.10 -16.17
C SER A 428 4.09 -19.20 -14.73
N ASP A 429 2.85 -18.79 -14.47
CA ASP A 429 2.23 -18.76 -13.14
C ASP A 429 3.00 -17.92 -12.09
N LEU A 430 3.77 -16.94 -12.58
CA LEU A 430 4.57 -16.01 -11.79
C LEU A 430 3.86 -14.69 -11.50
N ASN A 431 2.86 -14.34 -12.31
CA ASN A 431 2.13 -13.09 -12.18
C ASN A 431 0.62 -13.29 -12.36
N PHE A 432 -0.16 -12.42 -11.72
CA PHE A 432 -1.59 -12.28 -11.93
C PHE A 432 -1.97 -10.81 -11.74
N THR A 433 -2.50 -10.17 -12.77
CA THR A 433 -2.65 -8.72 -12.84
C THR A 433 -4.09 -8.31 -13.13
N PHE A 434 -4.56 -7.30 -12.39
CA PHE A 434 -5.82 -6.61 -12.63
C PHE A 434 -5.56 -5.18 -13.09
N VAL A 435 -6.27 -4.73 -14.12
CA VAL A 435 -6.26 -3.32 -14.51
C VAL A 435 -7.58 -2.67 -14.12
N VAL A 436 -7.48 -1.64 -13.28
CA VAL A 436 -8.59 -0.90 -12.65
C VAL A 436 -8.38 0.60 -12.83
N ASP A 437 -9.35 1.44 -12.43
CA ASP A 437 -9.13 2.90 -12.39
C ASP A 437 -8.02 3.28 -11.38
N ASN A 438 -7.21 4.29 -11.72
CA ASN A 438 -6.09 4.80 -10.90
C ASN A 438 -6.51 5.05 -9.43
N LEU A 439 -7.69 5.63 -9.22
CA LEU A 439 -8.25 5.96 -7.89
C LEU A 439 -8.43 4.75 -6.97
N HIS A 440 -8.44 3.53 -7.53
CA HIS A 440 -8.71 2.30 -6.80
C HIS A 440 -7.50 1.39 -6.64
N ALA A 441 -6.44 1.62 -7.44
CA ALA A 441 -5.21 0.85 -7.40
C ALA A 441 -4.68 0.70 -5.98
N GLN A 442 -4.54 1.82 -5.26
CA GLN A 442 -3.97 1.82 -3.92
C GLN A 442 -4.83 1.04 -2.91
N ARG A 443 -6.16 1.18 -2.99
CA ARG A 443 -7.08 0.47 -2.10
C ARG A 443 -7.03 -1.03 -2.36
N LEU A 444 -6.95 -1.45 -3.62
CA LEU A 444 -6.82 -2.85 -4.02
C LEU A 444 -5.49 -3.43 -3.54
N THR A 445 -4.37 -2.74 -3.78
CA THR A 445 -3.03 -3.11 -3.29
C THR A 445 -3.01 -3.28 -1.78
N ASN A 446 -3.56 -2.32 -1.01
CA ASN A 446 -3.64 -2.40 0.44
C ASN A 446 -4.47 -3.60 0.92
N LYS A 447 -5.61 -3.87 0.29
CA LYS A 447 -6.48 -4.99 0.65
C LYS A 447 -5.81 -6.32 0.35
N LEU A 448 -5.30 -6.51 -0.88
CA LEU A 448 -4.57 -7.72 -1.27
C LEU A 448 -3.36 -7.94 -0.36
N HIS A 449 -2.57 -6.89 -0.10
CA HIS A 449 -1.39 -6.99 0.77
C HIS A 449 -1.78 -7.38 2.19
N SER A 450 -2.80 -6.73 2.75
CA SER A 450 -3.29 -7.03 4.09
C SER A 450 -3.93 -8.42 4.22
N GLN A 451 -4.40 -9.04 3.13
CA GLN A 451 -4.93 -10.39 3.16
C GLN A 451 -3.79 -11.42 3.09
N ILE A 452 -2.83 -11.19 2.20
CA ILE A 452 -1.73 -12.13 1.93
C ILE A 452 -0.62 -12.02 2.99
N PHE A 453 -0.14 -10.82 3.31
CA PHE A 453 1.09 -10.63 4.10
C PHE A 453 0.85 -10.29 5.57
N SER A 454 -0.38 -9.98 6.01
CA SER A 454 -0.63 -9.53 7.39
C SER A 454 -0.34 -10.59 8.47
N GLN A 455 -0.30 -11.86 8.10
CA GLN A 455 -0.01 -12.97 9.01
C GLN A 455 1.40 -13.55 8.85
N ILE A 456 2.14 -13.06 7.84
CA ILE A 456 3.50 -13.51 7.57
C ILE A 456 4.42 -12.79 8.55
N GLY A 457 5.18 -13.57 9.33
CA GLY A 457 6.23 -13.07 10.22
C GLY A 457 7.58 -13.00 9.51
N PRO A 458 8.64 -12.48 10.15
CA PRO A 458 9.98 -12.55 9.59
C PRO A 458 10.45 -14.01 9.51
N ASP A 459 10.98 -14.40 8.35
CA ASP A 459 11.61 -15.68 8.07
C ASP A 459 12.81 -15.48 7.12
N ASP A 460 13.25 -16.55 6.44
CA ASP A 460 14.38 -16.49 5.51
C ASP A 460 14.05 -15.72 4.22
N LEU A 461 12.77 -15.61 3.85
CA LEU A 461 12.30 -14.91 2.67
C LEU A 461 11.83 -13.48 2.98
N PHE A 462 11.09 -13.29 4.08
CA PHE A 462 10.49 -12.03 4.49
C PHE A 462 11.24 -11.45 5.69
N GLY A 463 11.73 -10.23 5.55
CA GLY A 463 12.37 -9.48 6.62
C GLY A 463 11.42 -8.65 7.46
N ALA A 464 12.01 -7.69 8.16
CA ALA A 464 11.29 -6.66 8.89
C ALA A 464 10.40 -5.84 7.94
N THR A 465 9.30 -5.33 8.47
CA THR A 465 8.48 -4.32 7.80
C THR A 465 9.25 -3.03 7.62
N TYR A 466 8.90 -2.24 6.61
CA TYR A 466 9.49 -0.93 6.40
C TYR A 466 9.39 -0.04 7.64
N ARG A 467 8.24 -0.09 8.33
CA ARG A 467 8.06 0.54 9.64
C ARG A 467 9.07 0.08 10.69
N GLU A 468 9.27 -1.22 10.86
CA GLU A 468 10.25 -1.74 11.81
C GLU A 468 11.69 -1.32 11.48
N LEU A 469 11.99 -1.04 10.21
CA LEU A 469 13.32 -0.60 9.75
C LEU A 469 13.54 0.91 9.89
N PHE A 470 12.50 1.74 9.71
CA PHE A 470 12.67 3.19 9.51
C PHE A 470 11.77 4.09 10.36
N ASP A 471 10.65 3.60 10.91
CA ASP A 471 9.89 4.39 11.86
C ASP A 471 10.62 4.37 13.20
N ALA A 472 10.79 5.55 13.82
CA ALA A 472 11.26 5.64 15.20
C ALA A 472 10.35 4.79 16.11
N PRO A 473 10.88 4.14 17.15
CA PRO A 473 10.07 3.37 18.10
C PRO A 473 9.27 4.34 18.98
N ASP A 474 8.28 5.02 18.42
CA ASP A 474 7.44 5.94 19.17
C ASP A 474 5.99 5.91 18.71
N ILE A 475 5.44 4.70 18.70
CA ILE A 475 4.18 4.43 19.37
C ILE A 475 4.45 3.15 20.14
N SER A 476 4.90 3.27 21.39
CA SER A 476 4.82 2.12 22.28
C SER A 476 3.34 1.72 22.32
N LEU A 477 2.98 0.64 21.63
CA LEU A 477 1.69 0.02 21.83
C LEU A 477 1.65 -0.26 23.35
N PRO A 478 0.70 0.33 24.10
CA PRO A 478 0.64 0.08 25.53
C PRO A 478 0.65 -1.44 25.73
N THR A 479 1.50 -1.90 26.64
CA THR A 479 1.58 -3.32 26.96
C THR A 479 0.17 -3.78 27.29
N SER A 480 -0.38 -4.71 26.52
CA SER A 480 -1.79 -5.07 26.65
C SER A 480 -2.08 -5.52 28.08
N TRP A 481 -3.09 -4.94 28.73
CA TRP A 481 -3.41 -5.13 30.15
C TRP A 481 -3.49 -6.61 30.56
N TRP A 482 -3.94 -7.48 29.66
CA TRP A 482 -4.07 -8.92 29.92
C TRP A 482 -2.73 -9.63 30.06
N LYS A 483 -1.62 -9.04 29.58
CA LYS A 483 -0.26 -9.56 29.81
C LYS A 483 0.18 -9.36 31.25
N THR A 484 -0.11 -8.19 31.82
CA THR A 484 0.25 -7.88 33.21
C THR A 484 -0.67 -8.60 34.20
N ARG A 485 -1.92 -8.89 33.80
CA ARG A 485 -2.90 -9.67 34.59
C ARG A 485 -2.97 -11.16 34.23
N ARG A 486 -1.92 -11.72 33.61
CA ARG A 486 -1.92 -13.12 33.13
C ARG A 486 -2.38 -14.13 34.19
N ASP A 487 -1.80 -14.06 35.39
CA ASP A 487 -2.04 -15.08 36.41
C ASP A 487 -3.48 -15.02 36.94
N GLN A 488 -4.01 -13.82 37.17
CA GLN A 488 -5.42 -13.60 37.50
C GLN A 488 -6.37 -14.15 36.41
N LEU A 489 -6.03 -13.95 35.13
CA LEU A 489 -6.84 -14.47 34.01
C LEU A 489 -6.78 -16.00 33.92
N LEU A 490 -5.64 -16.62 34.26
CA LEU A 490 -5.54 -18.08 34.32
C LEU A 490 -6.37 -18.67 35.46
N GLU A 491 -6.40 -18.02 36.62
CA GLU A 491 -7.27 -18.39 37.76
C GLU A 491 -8.75 -18.28 37.37
N LEU A 492 -9.17 -17.18 36.76
CA LEU A 492 -10.54 -17.00 36.26
C LEU A 492 -10.92 -18.04 35.22
N ALA A 493 -10.01 -18.36 34.29
CA ALA A 493 -10.24 -19.41 33.31
C ALA A 493 -10.37 -20.80 33.96
N ALA A 494 -9.66 -21.06 35.05
CA ALA A 494 -9.75 -22.33 35.77
C ALA A 494 -11.16 -22.57 36.32
N GLU A 495 -11.84 -21.51 36.78
CA GLU A 495 -13.16 -21.58 37.41
C GLU A 495 -14.33 -21.38 36.43
N SER A 496 -14.15 -20.49 35.45
CA SER A 496 -15.27 -19.90 34.69
C SER A 496 -15.11 -19.98 33.17
N SER A 497 -14.12 -20.71 32.62
CA SER A 497 -14.00 -20.86 31.17
C SER A 497 -15.19 -21.66 30.59
N PRO A 498 -15.76 -21.26 29.43
CA PRO A 498 -15.43 -20.08 28.64
C PRO A 498 -16.06 -18.80 29.21
N CYS A 499 -15.28 -17.72 29.32
CA CYS A 499 -15.76 -16.42 29.81
C CYS A 499 -15.14 -15.23 29.08
N TYR A 500 -15.97 -14.21 28.87
CA TYR A 500 -15.55 -12.85 28.58
C TYR A 500 -15.06 -12.18 29.85
N VAL A 501 -13.90 -11.54 29.78
CA VAL A 501 -13.35 -10.74 30.89
C VAL A 501 -13.16 -9.31 30.40
N TYR A 502 -13.75 -8.36 31.13
CA TYR A 502 -13.63 -6.92 30.88
C TYR A 502 -12.79 -6.27 31.97
N ASP A 503 -11.71 -5.59 31.58
CA ASP A 503 -10.85 -4.86 32.51
C ASP A 503 -11.33 -3.41 32.67
N ARG A 504 -11.71 -3.04 33.89
CA ARG A 504 -12.27 -1.71 34.20
C ARG A 504 -11.24 -0.60 33.99
N GLU A 505 -9.99 -0.83 34.40
CA GLU A 505 -8.92 0.15 34.29
C GLU A 505 -8.61 0.51 32.83
N SER A 506 -8.59 -0.48 31.95
CA SER A 506 -8.42 -0.29 30.51
C SER A 506 -9.59 0.46 29.87
N LEU A 507 -10.82 0.20 30.33
CA LEU A 507 -12.01 0.94 29.91
C LEU A 507 -11.92 2.40 30.34
N ASP A 508 -11.61 2.66 31.61
CA ASP A 508 -11.42 4.01 32.17
C ASP A 508 -10.36 4.79 31.38
N HIS A 509 -9.19 4.17 31.16
CA HIS A 509 -8.11 4.78 30.38
C HIS A 509 -8.52 5.12 28.94
N THR A 510 -9.28 4.23 28.28
CA THR A 510 -9.75 4.48 26.91
C THR A 510 -10.78 5.60 26.85
N ILE A 511 -11.67 5.69 27.85
CA ILE A 511 -12.62 6.79 27.99
C ILE A 511 -11.90 8.11 28.21
N SER A 512 -10.96 8.18 29.15
CA SER A 512 -10.19 9.40 29.43
C SER A 512 -9.39 9.86 28.21
N ARG A 513 -8.83 8.92 27.43
CA ARG A 513 -8.17 9.24 26.16
C ARG A 513 -9.14 9.79 25.12
N MET A 514 -10.33 9.23 24.98
CA MET A 514 -11.34 9.76 24.05
C MET A 514 -11.78 11.17 24.46
N GLN A 515 -11.93 11.43 25.76
CA GLN A 515 -12.30 12.74 26.30
C GLN A 515 -11.24 13.82 26.10
N THR A 516 -10.03 13.50 25.60
CA THR A 516 -9.09 14.55 25.15
C THR A 516 -9.56 15.24 23.86
N LEU A 517 -10.56 14.69 23.17
CA LEU A 517 -11.19 15.32 22.01
C LEU A 517 -12.11 16.47 22.43
N GLN A 518 -11.52 17.60 22.83
CA GLN A 518 -12.24 18.77 23.34
C GLN A 518 -13.13 19.43 22.29
N SER A 519 -12.85 19.20 21.00
CA SER A 519 -13.69 19.68 19.90
C SER A 519 -15.06 18.99 19.83
N ALA A 520 -15.23 17.82 20.43
CA ALA A 520 -16.52 17.13 20.52
C ALA A 520 -17.30 17.58 21.77
N ASP A 521 -18.41 18.29 21.58
CA ASP A 521 -19.22 18.83 22.68
C ASP A 521 -20.04 17.74 23.40
N ARG A 522 -20.46 16.69 22.66
CA ARG A 522 -21.19 15.55 23.25
C ARG A 522 -20.69 14.22 22.70
N SER A 523 -20.75 13.19 23.55
CA SER A 523 -20.46 11.81 23.16
C SER A 523 -21.59 10.88 23.61
N PHE A 524 -21.99 9.97 22.72
CA PHE A 524 -23.00 8.96 22.98
C PHE A 524 -22.40 7.56 22.76
N TYR A 525 -22.34 6.76 23.82
CA TYR A 525 -21.89 5.38 23.70
C TYR A 525 -22.96 4.52 23.01
N ALA A 526 -22.63 3.98 21.84
CA ALA A 526 -23.49 3.03 21.14
C ALA A 526 -23.56 1.70 21.90
N MET A 527 -24.60 1.51 22.71
CA MET A 527 -24.66 0.42 23.69
C MET A 527 -24.74 -0.97 23.06
N LYS A 528 -25.17 -1.06 21.80
CA LYS A 528 -25.08 -2.26 20.96
C LYS A 528 -23.66 -2.83 20.85
N ALA A 529 -22.62 -2.04 21.17
CA ALA A 529 -21.23 -2.52 21.24
C ALA A 529 -21.00 -3.48 22.43
N CYS A 530 -21.46 -3.10 23.63
CA CYS A 530 -21.45 -3.90 24.84
C CYS A 530 -22.45 -3.31 25.83
N TRP A 531 -23.45 -4.09 26.24
CA TRP A 531 -24.50 -3.67 27.17
C TRP A 531 -24.33 -4.24 28.58
N ASN A 532 -23.16 -4.80 28.91
CA ASN A 532 -22.87 -5.31 30.25
C ASN A 532 -23.11 -4.20 31.32
N PRO A 533 -23.86 -4.45 32.40
CA PRO A 533 -24.30 -3.40 33.32
C PRO A 533 -23.14 -2.69 34.02
N GLU A 534 -22.05 -3.40 34.35
CA GLU A 534 -20.88 -2.79 34.99
C GLU A 534 -20.10 -1.91 34.01
N VAL A 535 -19.96 -2.33 32.75
CA VAL A 535 -19.39 -1.51 31.68
C VAL A 535 -20.21 -0.23 31.47
N LEU A 536 -21.53 -0.34 31.43
CA LEU A 536 -22.43 0.81 31.29
C LEU A 536 -22.35 1.76 32.49
N GLN A 537 -22.19 1.25 33.72
CA GLN A 537 -22.00 2.08 34.92
C GLN A 537 -20.72 2.91 34.83
N VAL A 538 -19.63 2.33 34.35
CA VAL A 538 -18.36 3.06 34.12
C VAL A 538 -18.58 4.19 33.12
N ILE A 539 -19.20 3.90 31.97
CA ILE A 539 -19.49 4.89 30.93
C ILE A 539 -20.39 6.02 31.46
N TYR A 540 -21.43 5.66 32.21
CA TYR A 540 -22.36 6.62 32.81
C TYR A 540 -21.66 7.57 33.80
N ALA A 541 -20.74 7.03 34.62
CA ALA A 541 -19.96 7.79 35.61
C ALA A 541 -19.02 8.83 34.97
N HIS A 542 -18.54 8.57 33.75
CA HIS A 542 -17.75 9.53 32.95
C HIS A 542 -18.60 10.60 32.26
N GLY A 543 -19.92 10.63 32.48
CA GLY A 543 -20.82 11.64 31.93
C GLY A 543 -21.22 11.42 30.47
N ILE A 544 -20.80 10.31 29.84
CA ILE A 544 -21.11 9.97 28.44
C ILE A 544 -22.59 9.59 28.32
N GLY A 545 -23.26 10.02 27.24
CA GLY A 545 -24.64 9.62 26.92
C GLY A 545 -24.73 8.22 26.32
N PHE A 546 -25.93 7.76 25.98
CA PHE A 546 -26.16 6.46 25.36
C PHE A 546 -26.88 6.61 24.01
N GLU A 547 -26.32 5.98 22.98
CA GLU A 547 -27.03 5.75 21.72
C GLU A 547 -27.73 4.38 21.79
N CYS A 548 -29.04 4.41 21.60
CA CYS A 548 -29.94 3.26 21.59
C CYS A 548 -30.54 3.08 20.19
N VAL A 549 -30.59 1.86 19.69
CA VAL A 549 -31.16 1.53 18.37
C VAL A 549 -32.46 0.74 18.44
N SER A 550 -32.90 0.35 19.65
CA SER A 550 -34.13 -0.44 19.82
C SER A 550 -34.90 -0.09 21.12
N PRO A 551 -36.21 -0.42 21.20
CA PRO A 551 -37.00 -0.32 22.42
C PRO A 551 -36.37 -1.03 23.61
N GLY A 552 -35.80 -2.21 23.40
CA GLY A 552 -35.16 -2.99 24.47
C GLY A 552 -33.98 -2.24 25.08
N GLU A 553 -33.17 -1.59 24.24
CA GLU A 553 -32.06 -0.75 24.67
C GLU A 553 -32.52 0.48 25.48
N LEU A 554 -33.58 1.17 25.01
CA LEU A 554 -34.17 2.31 25.73
C LEU A 554 -34.66 1.91 27.14
N HIS A 555 -35.42 0.82 27.22
CA HIS A 555 -35.94 0.33 28.51
C HIS A 555 -34.80 -0.12 29.43
N TYR A 556 -33.77 -0.76 28.87
CA TYR A 556 -32.62 -1.22 29.64
C TYR A 556 -31.86 -0.05 30.27
N ILE A 557 -31.56 1.00 29.50
CA ILE A 557 -30.89 2.21 30.03
C ILE A 557 -31.74 2.93 31.07
N ARG A 558 -33.05 3.09 30.83
CA ARG A 558 -33.98 3.70 31.80
C ARG A 558 -34.15 2.88 33.07
N HIS A 559 -34.05 1.55 32.98
CA HIS A 559 -34.09 0.68 34.14
C HIS A 559 -32.79 0.74 34.94
N LEU A 560 -31.64 0.70 34.26
CA LEU A 560 -30.32 0.73 34.90
C LEU A 560 -30.00 2.11 35.50
N PHE A 561 -30.48 3.18 34.87
CA PHE A 561 -30.31 4.57 35.31
C PHE A 561 -31.67 5.30 35.33
N PRO A 562 -32.51 5.10 36.35
CA PRO A 562 -33.86 5.70 36.42
C PRO A 562 -33.87 7.24 36.33
N ASP A 563 -32.81 7.87 36.85
CA ASP A 563 -32.66 9.33 36.93
C ASP A 563 -31.83 9.92 35.77
N ILE A 564 -31.55 9.14 34.72
CA ILE A 564 -30.82 9.66 33.56
C ILE A 564 -31.62 10.79 32.89
N ASP A 565 -30.94 11.91 32.64
CA ASP A 565 -31.48 13.00 31.83
C ASP A 565 -31.81 12.47 30.42
N PRO A 566 -33.07 12.61 29.94
CA PRO A 566 -33.44 12.20 28.58
C PRO A 566 -32.50 12.77 27.51
N ASP A 567 -31.92 13.97 27.69
CA ASP A 567 -30.98 14.57 26.74
C ASP A 567 -29.66 13.81 26.59
N ARG A 568 -29.36 12.89 27.53
CA ARG A 568 -28.23 11.96 27.45
C ARG A 568 -28.59 10.67 26.70
N ILE A 569 -29.80 10.53 26.16
CA ILE A 569 -30.24 9.38 25.38
C ILE A 569 -30.52 9.82 23.94
N LEU A 570 -29.81 9.20 23.01
CA LEU A 570 -29.97 9.35 21.57
C LEU A 570 -30.61 8.08 21.00
N PHE A 571 -31.80 8.18 20.42
CA PHE A 571 -32.47 7.06 19.77
C PHE A 571 -32.26 7.11 18.25
N THR A 572 -31.51 6.13 17.71
CA THR A 572 -31.13 6.08 16.29
C THR A 572 -31.59 4.76 15.64
N PRO A 573 -32.91 4.54 15.52
CA PRO A 573 -33.45 3.32 14.92
C PRO A 573 -33.24 3.28 13.40
N ASN A 574 -33.41 2.10 12.80
CA ASN A 574 -33.30 1.91 11.36
C ASN A 574 -34.36 0.95 10.82
N PHE A 575 -35.26 1.44 9.94
CA PHE A 575 -36.36 0.64 9.36
C PHE A 575 -37.28 -0.01 10.41
N VAL A 576 -37.63 0.76 11.44
CA VAL A 576 -38.47 0.30 12.56
C VAL A 576 -39.95 0.65 12.34
N PRO A 577 -40.89 -0.06 13.00
CA PRO A 577 -42.30 0.30 12.94
C PRO A 577 -42.57 1.62 13.69
N LYS A 578 -43.72 2.23 13.37
CA LYS A 578 -44.16 3.54 13.87
C LYS A 578 -44.09 3.65 15.40
N GLU A 579 -44.46 2.59 16.10
CA GLU A 579 -44.56 2.52 17.56
C GLU A 579 -43.21 2.75 18.24
N GLU A 580 -42.10 2.37 17.60
CA GLU A 580 -40.77 2.58 18.16
C GLU A 580 -40.37 4.05 18.16
N PHE A 581 -40.79 4.84 17.16
CA PHE A 581 -40.58 6.29 17.18
C PHE A 581 -41.37 6.97 18.29
N LEU A 582 -42.61 6.55 18.53
CA LEU A 582 -43.43 7.07 19.64
C LEU A 582 -42.77 6.81 20.99
N LEU A 583 -42.28 5.59 21.20
CA LEU A 583 -41.52 5.22 22.40
C LEU A 583 -40.21 6.00 22.50
N GLY A 584 -39.52 6.22 21.39
CA GLY A 584 -38.30 7.03 21.33
C GLY A 584 -38.52 8.43 21.89
N TYR A 585 -39.60 9.10 21.52
CA TYR A 585 -39.96 10.42 22.07
C TYR A 585 -40.42 10.39 23.53
N GLU A 586 -40.88 9.25 24.03
CA GLU A 586 -41.23 9.08 25.44
C GLU A 586 -39.98 8.91 26.32
N LEU A 587 -39.01 8.14 25.83
CA LEU A 587 -37.87 7.69 26.64
C LEU A 587 -36.56 8.41 26.37
N ALA A 588 -36.38 9.04 25.21
CA ALA A 588 -35.15 9.73 24.81
C ALA A 588 -35.38 11.22 24.53
N GLY A 589 -34.34 12.04 24.73
CA GLY A 589 -34.36 13.47 24.40
C GLY A 589 -34.13 13.75 22.92
N HIS A 590 -33.44 12.83 22.22
CA HIS A 590 -33.08 12.97 20.81
C HIS A 590 -33.54 11.78 19.99
N VAL A 591 -34.23 12.03 18.88
CA VAL A 591 -34.70 10.99 17.94
C VAL A 591 -34.13 11.24 16.55
N THR A 592 -33.40 10.26 16.02
CA THR A 592 -32.83 10.29 14.68
C THR A 592 -33.71 9.55 13.68
N VAL A 593 -33.97 10.16 12.53
CA VAL A 593 -34.73 9.57 11.42
C VAL A 593 -33.86 9.52 10.18
N GLY A 594 -33.71 8.34 9.59
CA GLY A 594 -32.90 8.11 8.39
C GLY A 594 -33.69 7.74 7.14
N ASN A 595 -35.02 7.86 7.17
CA ASN A 595 -35.88 7.50 6.03
C ASN A 595 -36.97 8.56 5.84
N VAL A 596 -36.91 9.29 4.72
CA VAL A 596 -37.88 10.35 4.39
C VAL A 596 -39.32 9.85 4.34
N ARG A 597 -39.54 8.58 3.93
CA ARG A 597 -40.87 7.97 3.86
C ARG A 597 -41.55 7.82 5.22
N ALA A 598 -40.77 7.64 6.30
CA ALA A 598 -41.36 7.56 7.64
C ALA A 598 -42.02 8.90 8.04
N LEU A 599 -41.41 10.03 7.65
CA LEU A 599 -41.93 11.37 7.92
C LEU A 599 -43.18 11.66 7.08
N GLU A 600 -43.23 11.15 5.85
CA GLU A 600 -44.38 11.28 4.94
C GLU A 600 -45.58 10.43 5.38
N LEU A 601 -45.33 9.17 5.75
CA LEU A 601 -46.40 8.21 6.07
C LEU A 601 -47.00 8.42 7.46
N TRP A 602 -46.22 8.93 8.42
CA TRP A 602 -46.62 9.04 9.83
C TRP A 602 -46.49 10.47 10.37
N PRO A 603 -47.11 11.48 9.72
CA PRO A 603 -46.99 12.87 10.13
C PRO A 603 -47.44 13.09 11.59
N GLU A 604 -48.38 12.31 12.11
CA GLU A 604 -48.84 12.35 13.50
C GLU A 604 -47.75 12.01 14.52
N VAL A 605 -46.69 11.31 14.13
CA VAL A 605 -45.56 10.97 15.00
C VAL A 605 -44.55 12.10 15.10
N PHE A 606 -44.38 12.89 14.04
CA PHE A 606 -43.30 13.87 13.91
C PHE A 606 -43.76 15.32 13.92
N ARG A 607 -45.06 15.58 13.73
CA ARG A 607 -45.64 16.92 13.72
C ARG A 607 -45.32 17.68 15.00
N ASP A 608 -44.90 18.93 14.84
CA ASP A 608 -44.52 19.84 15.93
C ASP A 608 -43.37 19.34 16.84
N ARG A 609 -42.58 18.36 16.37
CA ARG A 609 -41.45 17.76 17.12
C ARG A 609 -40.10 18.09 16.51
N ALA A 610 -39.06 17.94 17.33
CA ALA A 610 -37.67 18.02 16.90
C ALA A 610 -37.17 16.66 16.38
N VAL A 611 -36.43 16.67 15.28
CA VAL A 611 -35.82 15.48 14.68
C VAL A 611 -34.35 15.75 14.35
N ILE A 612 -33.52 14.73 14.53
CA ILE A 612 -32.17 14.64 13.93
C ILE A 612 -32.29 13.84 12.64
N LEU A 613 -31.70 14.33 11.55
CA LEU A 613 -31.73 13.60 10.27
C LEU A 613 -30.46 12.83 10.05
N ARG A 614 -30.58 11.53 9.81
CA ARG A 614 -29.46 10.74 9.30
C ARG A 614 -29.40 10.91 7.78
N VAL A 615 -28.29 11.44 7.28
CA VAL A 615 -28.05 11.68 5.85
C VAL A 615 -26.94 10.78 5.33
N ASP A 616 -27.01 10.44 4.04
CA ASP A 616 -25.92 9.77 3.34
C ASP A 616 -24.98 10.81 2.69
N PRO A 617 -23.70 10.92 3.10
CA PRO A 617 -22.74 11.81 2.46
C PRO A 617 -22.30 11.35 1.05
N GLY A 618 -22.83 10.23 0.54
CA GLY A 618 -22.60 9.69 -0.80
C GLY A 618 -21.37 8.77 -0.90
N HIS A 619 -20.55 8.68 0.14
CA HIS A 619 -19.34 7.84 0.18
C HIS A 619 -19.20 7.13 1.54
N GLY A 620 -19.06 5.80 1.54
CA GLY A 620 -18.82 4.98 2.75
C GLY A 620 -17.34 4.63 2.99
N ARG A 621 -16.92 4.51 4.25
CA ARG A 621 -15.56 4.11 4.67
C ARG A 621 -15.63 2.92 5.64
N GLY A 622 -14.77 1.91 5.48
CA GLY A 622 -14.76 0.72 6.34
C GLY A 622 -14.05 -0.48 5.71
N HIS A 623 -13.53 -1.39 6.54
CA HIS A 623 -12.70 -2.52 6.09
C HIS A 623 -13.47 -3.61 5.31
N HIS A 624 -14.80 -3.71 5.50
CA HIS A 624 -15.69 -4.70 4.86
C HIS A 624 -17.04 -4.07 4.45
N LYS A 625 -17.73 -4.61 3.43
CA LYS A 625 -19.07 -4.17 3.02
C LYS A 625 -20.12 -4.14 4.15
N TYR A 626 -20.09 -5.11 5.09
CA TYR A 626 -21.03 -5.16 6.22
C TYR A 626 -20.80 -4.09 7.30
N VAL A 627 -19.67 -3.37 7.24
CA VAL A 627 -19.35 -2.27 8.15
C VAL A 627 -19.28 -0.92 7.47
N ARG A 628 -19.69 -0.81 6.19
CA ARG A 628 -19.90 0.46 5.49
C ARG A 628 -21.36 0.85 5.60
N THR A 629 -21.62 2.09 5.99
CA THR A 629 -22.99 2.54 6.30
C THR A 629 -23.39 3.83 5.55
N ALA A 630 -22.70 4.14 4.44
CA ALA A 630 -22.97 5.25 3.52
C ALA A 630 -22.65 4.85 2.07
N GLY A 631 -23.22 5.54 1.08
CA GLY A 631 -23.17 5.23 -0.36
C GLY A 631 -24.47 4.61 -0.90
N SER A 632 -24.66 4.60 -2.22
CA SER A 632 -25.91 4.20 -2.90
C SER A 632 -26.41 2.78 -2.62
N ALA A 633 -25.53 1.87 -2.18
CA ALA A 633 -25.88 0.50 -1.77
C ALA A 633 -26.15 0.36 -0.25
N SER A 634 -26.04 1.46 0.51
CA SER A 634 -26.32 1.51 1.94
C SER A 634 -27.82 1.67 2.17
N LYS A 635 -28.39 0.86 3.06
CA LYS A 635 -29.77 1.08 3.54
C LYS A 635 -29.90 2.25 4.52
N PHE A 636 -28.80 2.93 4.86
CA PHE A 636 -28.77 3.90 5.94
C PHE A 636 -28.67 5.34 5.41
N GLY A 637 -29.46 6.23 6.02
CA GLY A 637 -29.42 7.65 5.73
C GLY A 637 -30.31 8.05 4.55
N ILE A 638 -30.73 9.32 4.57
CA ILE A 638 -31.51 9.95 3.51
C ILE A 638 -30.54 10.36 2.39
N ALA A 639 -30.85 9.97 1.15
CA ALA A 639 -30.06 10.31 -0.01
C ALA A 639 -30.10 11.85 -0.28
N PRO A 640 -29.02 12.46 -0.80
CA PRO A 640 -29.00 13.89 -1.09
C PRO A 640 -30.12 14.37 -2.02
N GLU A 641 -30.57 13.52 -2.94
CA GLU A 641 -31.67 13.77 -3.88
C GLU A 641 -33.05 13.88 -3.23
N ASP A 642 -33.25 13.28 -2.05
CA ASP A 642 -34.50 13.31 -1.30
C ASP A 642 -34.61 14.53 -0.35
N LEU A 643 -33.53 15.31 -0.19
CA LEU A 643 -33.51 16.49 0.68
C LEU A 643 -34.57 17.55 0.32
N PRO A 644 -34.87 17.85 -0.97
CA PRO A 644 -35.95 18.77 -1.31
C PRO A 644 -37.34 18.27 -0.89
N LEU A 645 -37.59 16.96 -1.02
CA LEU A 645 -38.85 16.36 -0.59
C LEU A 645 -39.00 16.47 0.94
N LEU A 646 -37.95 16.13 1.66
CA LEU A 646 -37.87 16.27 3.11
C LEU A 646 -38.14 17.71 3.58
N GLN A 647 -37.60 18.72 2.89
CA GLN A 647 -37.85 20.13 3.22
C GLN A 647 -39.34 20.50 3.10
N ASN A 648 -40.05 19.96 2.11
CA ASN A 648 -41.47 20.19 1.95
C ASN A 648 -42.28 19.54 3.08
N ILE A 649 -41.99 18.27 3.40
CA ILE A 649 -42.65 17.53 4.49
C ILE A 649 -42.40 18.23 5.84
N ALA A 650 -41.16 18.64 6.10
CA ALA A 650 -40.81 19.32 7.35
C ALA A 650 -41.56 20.65 7.52
N LYS A 651 -41.72 21.42 6.43
CA LYS A 651 -42.52 22.66 6.45
C LYS A 651 -44.01 22.38 6.64
N GLU A 652 -44.56 21.41 5.91
CA GLU A 652 -45.99 21.06 5.97
C GLU A 652 -46.43 20.57 7.35
N HIS A 653 -45.56 19.84 8.05
CA HIS A 653 -45.86 19.25 9.35
C HIS A 653 -45.17 19.95 10.51
N ASN A 654 -44.55 21.11 10.28
CA ASN A 654 -43.84 21.89 11.30
C ASN A 654 -42.81 21.04 12.09
N ILE A 655 -42.06 20.20 11.36
CA ILE A 655 -41.01 19.35 11.93
C ILE A 655 -39.74 20.17 12.04
N ARG A 656 -39.18 20.27 13.24
CA ARG A 656 -37.99 21.05 13.51
C ARG A 656 -36.74 20.18 13.37
N ILE A 657 -36.03 20.34 12.25
CA ILE A 657 -34.75 19.66 12.04
C ILE A 657 -33.68 20.34 12.91
N THR A 658 -33.23 19.66 13.96
CA THR A 658 -32.33 20.23 14.98
C THR A 658 -30.89 19.76 14.85
N GLY A 659 -30.66 18.62 14.19
CA GLY A 659 -29.32 18.10 13.96
C GLY A 659 -29.23 17.26 12.69
N LEU A 660 -28.00 17.09 12.21
CA LEU A 660 -27.68 16.18 11.12
C LEU A 660 -26.72 15.11 11.61
N HIS A 661 -26.92 13.88 11.18
CA HIS A 661 -26.11 12.72 11.54
C HIS A 661 -25.60 12.01 10.30
N ALA A 662 -24.34 11.63 10.29
CA ALA A 662 -23.81 10.67 9.33
C ALA A 662 -22.94 9.62 10.04
N HIS A 663 -23.04 8.39 9.57
CA HIS A 663 -22.16 7.31 9.99
C HIS A 663 -21.67 6.60 8.75
N VAL A 664 -20.36 6.69 8.47
CA VAL A 664 -19.78 6.18 7.21
C VAL A 664 -19.26 4.74 7.32
N GLY A 665 -19.05 4.24 8.54
CA GLY A 665 -18.78 2.84 8.83
C GLY A 665 -18.03 2.58 10.14
N SER A 666 -17.48 1.38 10.30
CA SER A 666 -16.78 0.94 11.52
C SER A 666 -15.34 0.47 11.28
N GLY A 667 -14.48 0.69 12.28
CA GLY A 667 -13.07 0.25 12.27
C GLY A 667 -12.11 1.24 11.62
N ILE A 668 -12.51 2.49 11.43
CA ILE A 668 -11.75 3.51 10.70
C ILE A 668 -10.55 3.98 11.54
N LEU A 669 -9.35 3.94 10.95
CA LEU A 669 -8.09 4.35 11.60
C LEU A 669 -7.54 5.68 11.04
N THR A 670 -8.23 6.28 10.07
CA THR A 670 -7.81 7.47 9.33
C THR A 670 -8.39 8.75 9.98
N PRO A 671 -7.57 9.60 10.65
CA PRO A 671 -8.07 10.69 11.49
C PRO A 671 -8.92 11.75 10.79
N ASP A 672 -8.62 12.09 9.53
CA ASP A 672 -9.33 13.10 8.73
C ASP A 672 -10.79 12.74 8.38
N THR A 673 -11.22 11.51 8.69
CA THR A 673 -12.55 11.03 8.31
C THR A 673 -13.67 11.85 8.96
N TRP A 674 -13.57 12.16 10.25
CA TRP A 674 -14.66 12.81 10.99
C TRP A 674 -14.77 14.31 10.69
N SER A 675 -13.65 15.01 10.47
CA SER A 675 -13.67 16.39 10.00
C SER A 675 -14.27 16.48 8.59
N SER A 676 -13.93 15.57 7.69
CA SER A 676 -14.56 15.48 6.36
C SER A 676 -16.09 15.27 6.44
N ILE A 677 -16.56 14.41 7.35
CA ILE A 677 -17.99 14.25 7.60
C ILE A 677 -18.59 15.54 8.14
N ALA A 678 -17.94 16.20 9.10
CA ALA A 678 -18.42 17.46 9.66
C ALA A 678 -18.62 18.53 8.58
N TYR A 679 -17.66 18.69 7.66
CA TYR A 679 -17.77 19.61 6.52
C TYR A 679 -18.94 19.24 5.59
N ALA A 680 -19.11 17.95 5.27
CA ALA A 680 -20.24 17.50 4.45
C ALA A 680 -21.60 17.79 5.12
N LEU A 681 -21.71 17.51 6.42
CA LEU A 681 -22.91 17.81 7.20
C LEU A 681 -23.17 19.32 7.30
N ALA A 682 -22.13 20.14 7.50
CA ALA A 682 -22.25 21.59 7.56
C ALA A 682 -22.80 22.18 6.26
N SER A 683 -22.35 21.68 5.10
CA SER A 683 -22.90 22.09 3.79
C SER A 683 -24.38 21.74 3.64
N ILE A 684 -24.83 20.61 4.19
CA ILE A 684 -26.25 20.24 4.20
C ILE A 684 -27.03 21.11 5.21
N ALA A 685 -26.42 21.47 6.33
CA ALA A 685 -27.05 22.26 7.40
C ALA A 685 -27.49 23.65 6.92
N GLU A 686 -26.82 24.24 5.91
CA GLU A 686 -27.25 25.51 5.28
C GLU A 686 -28.69 25.47 4.75
N LYS A 687 -29.20 24.27 4.44
CA LYS A 687 -30.56 24.04 3.94
C LYS A 687 -31.63 23.95 5.04
N PHE A 688 -31.22 23.93 6.31
CA PHE A 688 -32.09 23.70 7.47
C PHE A 688 -31.81 24.72 8.60
N PRO A 689 -32.65 25.75 8.77
CA PRO A 689 -32.34 26.91 9.62
C PRO A 689 -32.33 26.63 11.13
N HIS A 690 -32.82 25.47 11.57
CA HIS A 690 -32.91 25.10 12.98
C HIS A 690 -31.83 24.11 13.41
N VAL A 691 -30.91 23.73 12.51
CA VAL A 691 -29.81 22.83 12.83
C VAL A 691 -28.83 23.53 13.76
N THR A 692 -28.59 22.94 14.92
CA THR A 692 -27.64 23.42 15.93
C THR A 692 -26.47 22.47 16.12
N HIS A 693 -26.61 21.20 15.71
CA HIS A 693 -25.65 20.15 16.05
C HIS A 693 -25.37 19.22 14.87
N LEU A 694 -24.11 18.82 14.71
CA LEU A 694 -23.66 17.85 13.71
C LEU A 694 -23.10 16.62 14.42
N ASN A 695 -23.78 15.50 14.25
CA ASN A 695 -23.34 14.21 14.74
C ASN A 695 -22.52 13.50 13.64
N VAL A 696 -21.21 13.44 13.81
CA VAL A 696 -20.29 12.78 12.86
C VAL A 696 -20.23 11.26 13.04
N GLY A 697 -21.07 10.74 13.95
CA GLY A 697 -21.26 9.33 14.22
C GLY A 697 -20.06 8.68 14.90
N GLY A 698 -20.07 7.35 14.89
CA GLY A 698 -19.01 6.54 15.46
C GLY A 698 -17.96 6.11 14.44
N GLY A 699 -17.48 4.87 14.63
CA GLY A 699 -16.66 4.18 13.64
C GLY A 699 -15.18 4.11 13.95
N PHE A 700 -14.77 4.71 15.06
CA PHE A 700 -13.41 4.74 15.60
C PHE A 700 -12.83 3.33 15.67
N GLY A 701 -11.71 3.12 14.99
CA GLY A 701 -11.04 1.83 14.90
C GLY A 701 -10.11 1.55 16.06
N VAL A 702 -9.97 0.26 16.38
CA VAL A 702 -8.92 -0.26 17.26
C VAL A 702 -8.05 -1.23 16.46
N PRO A 703 -6.74 -1.30 16.73
CA PRO A 703 -5.87 -2.23 16.03
C PRO A 703 -6.24 -3.69 16.39
N GLU A 704 -6.70 -4.45 15.41
CA GLU A 704 -7.03 -5.88 15.58
C GLU A 704 -5.91 -6.81 15.09
N LYS A 705 -5.14 -6.36 14.09
CA LYS A 705 -4.03 -7.13 13.50
C LYS A 705 -2.69 -6.66 14.07
N PRO A 706 -1.70 -7.57 14.22
CA PRO A 706 -0.32 -7.18 14.49
C PRO A 706 0.17 -6.13 13.49
N GLY A 707 0.84 -5.08 13.98
CA GLY A 707 1.38 -3.99 13.16
C GLY A 707 0.38 -2.93 12.68
N ALA A 708 -0.92 -3.06 13.00
CA ALA A 708 -1.91 -2.02 12.69
C ALA A 708 -1.65 -0.74 13.50
N VAL A 709 -1.67 0.42 12.83
CA VAL A 709 -1.53 1.73 13.48
C VAL A 709 -2.81 2.05 14.25
N PRO A 710 -2.75 2.39 15.54
CA PRO A 710 -3.94 2.88 16.25
C PRO A 710 -4.41 4.23 15.69
N LEU A 711 -5.70 4.52 15.83
CA LEU A 711 -6.22 5.85 15.50
C LEU A 711 -5.48 6.92 16.33
N ASN A 712 -4.90 7.91 15.64
CA ASN A 712 -4.22 9.04 16.28
C ASN A 712 -5.26 10.10 16.67
N LEU A 713 -5.57 10.18 17.98
CA LEU A 713 -6.54 11.13 18.52
C LEU A 713 -6.04 12.58 18.49
N THR A 714 -4.73 12.82 18.51
CA THR A 714 -4.16 14.17 18.44
C THR A 714 -4.41 14.78 17.07
N ILE A 715 -4.11 14.05 15.99
CA ILE A 715 -4.39 14.49 14.61
C ILE A 715 -5.89 14.66 14.39
N LEU A 716 -6.70 13.76 14.96
CA LEU A 716 -8.16 13.87 14.90
C LEU A 716 -8.62 15.17 15.55
N GLU A 717 -8.17 15.47 16.77
CA GLU A 717 -8.52 16.70 17.48
C GLU A 717 -8.12 17.95 16.70
N GLU A 718 -6.89 18.01 16.17
CA GLU A 718 -6.42 19.12 15.32
C GLU A 718 -7.35 19.34 14.12
N SER A 719 -7.78 18.25 13.46
CA SER A 719 -8.67 18.33 12.31
C SER A 719 -10.10 18.78 12.67
N LEU A 720 -10.61 18.40 13.85
CA LEU A 720 -11.91 18.83 14.34
C LEU A 720 -11.86 20.29 14.81
N GLN A 721 -10.75 20.71 15.40
CA GLN A 721 -10.52 22.10 15.81
C GLN A 721 -10.54 23.04 14.61
N GLN A 722 -9.86 22.68 13.51
CA GLN A 722 -9.91 23.45 12.25
C GLN A 722 -11.33 23.59 11.70
N PHE A 723 -12.13 22.52 11.79
CA PHE A 723 -13.55 22.59 11.43
C PHE A 723 -14.29 23.60 12.32
N ARG A 724 -14.07 23.58 13.64
CA ARG A 724 -14.72 24.50 14.59
C ARG A 724 -14.33 25.96 14.38
N GLU A 725 -13.11 26.24 13.97
CA GLU A 725 -12.67 27.59 13.59
C GLU A 725 -13.49 28.14 12.42
N THR A 726 -13.93 27.26 11.51
CA THR A 726 -14.76 27.62 10.34
C THR A 726 -16.26 27.66 10.68
N TYR A 727 -16.73 26.71 11.49
CA TYR A 727 -18.16 26.45 11.76
C TYR A 727 -18.49 26.45 13.25
N SER A 728 -18.14 27.55 13.96
CA SER A 728 -18.31 27.67 15.42
C SER A 728 -19.76 27.61 15.92
N GLN A 729 -20.75 27.79 15.04
CA GLN A 729 -22.17 27.78 15.40
C GLN A 729 -22.77 26.39 15.66
N PHE A 730 -22.07 25.31 15.27
CA PHE A 730 -22.56 23.95 15.44
C PHE A 730 -21.84 23.23 16.59
N GLU A 731 -22.59 22.54 17.46
CA GLU A 731 -21.94 21.53 18.31
C GLU A 731 -21.59 20.29 17.49
N LEU A 732 -20.50 19.63 17.86
CA LEU A 732 -20.06 18.36 17.30
C LEU A 732 -20.36 17.21 18.25
N TRP A 733 -21.07 16.20 17.75
CA TRP A 733 -21.39 14.99 18.51
C TRP A 733 -20.70 13.76 17.90
N ILE A 734 -20.25 12.84 18.75
CA ILE A 734 -19.57 11.59 18.36
C ILE A 734 -20.19 10.36 19.01
N GLU A 735 -20.08 9.20 18.37
CA GLU A 735 -20.64 7.93 18.89
C GLU A 735 -19.59 6.80 19.06
N PRO A 736 -18.63 6.92 19.99
CA PRO A 736 -17.43 6.05 20.04
C PRO A 736 -17.68 4.65 20.65
N GLY A 737 -18.74 3.94 20.28
CA GLY A 737 -19.14 2.65 20.89
C GLY A 737 -18.03 1.59 20.93
N ARG A 738 -17.69 1.01 19.77
CA ARG A 738 -16.68 -0.06 19.67
C ARG A 738 -15.31 0.36 20.21
N TYR A 739 -14.91 1.60 19.97
CA TYR A 739 -13.59 2.10 20.35
C TYR A 739 -13.36 2.06 21.87
N LEU A 740 -14.38 2.42 22.65
CA LEU A 740 -14.28 2.47 24.11
C LEU A 740 -14.08 1.09 24.74
N VAL A 741 -14.77 0.06 24.25
CA VAL A 741 -14.84 -1.25 24.93
C VAL A 741 -14.08 -2.37 24.24
N ALA A 742 -13.73 -2.25 22.95
CA ALA A 742 -13.14 -3.37 22.22
C ALA A 742 -11.83 -3.88 22.85
N GLY A 743 -10.93 -2.96 23.24
CA GLY A 743 -9.63 -3.31 23.82
C GLY A 743 -9.66 -3.70 25.30
N SER A 744 -10.73 -3.39 26.03
CA SER A 744 -10.86 -3.76 27.45
C SER A 744 -11.39 -5.17 27.66
N GLY A 745 -11.93 -5.82 26.62
CA GLY A 745 -12.47 -7.18 26.71
C GLY A 745 -11.64 -8.25 26.00
N VAL A 746 -11.48 -9.40 26.66
CA VAL A 746 -10.91 -10.64 26.11
C VAL A 746 -11.86 -11.81 26.31
N LEU A 747 -11.72 -12.87 25.52
CA LEU A 747 -12.44 -14.13 25.68
C LEU A 747 -11.46 -15.23 26.03
N LEU A 748 -11.63 -15.83 27.20
CA LEU A 748 -10.85 -16.96 27.70
C LEU A 748 -11.54 -18.27 27.34
N VAL A 749 -10.80 -19.19 26.73
CA VAL A 749 -11.33 -20.49 26.29
C VAL A 749 -10.33 -21.60 26.59
N ARG A 750 -10.83 -22.76 27.02
CA ARG A 750 -10.03 -23.95 27.23
C ARG A 750 -9.92 -24.79 25.96
N VAL A 751 -8.71 -25.29 25.70
CA VAL A 751 -8.45 -26.27 24.65
C VAL A 751 -9.03 -27.62 25.07
N THR A 752 -9.91 -28.17 24.23
CA THR A 752 -10.57 -29.46 24.47
C THR A 752 -9.88 -30.60 23.74
N GLN A 753 -9.35 -30.36 22.55
CA GLN A 753 -8.69 -31.39 21.75
C GLN A 753 -7.74 -30.79 20.72
N VAL A 754 -6.69 -31.52 20.38
CA VAL A 754 -5.78 -31.18 19.28
C VAL A 754 -5.77 -32.31 18.28
N LYS A 755 -6.01 -32.00 17.01
CA LYS A 755 -6.12 -32.99 15.93
C LYS A 755 -5.25 -32.58 14.75
N ARG A 756 -4.59 -33.54 14.13
CA ARG A 756 -3.93 -33.37 12.84
C ARG A 756 -4.72 -34.07 11.74
N LYS A 757 -4.93 -33.40 10.60
CA LYS A 757 -5.51 -33.98 9.39
C LYS A 757 -4.65 -33.56 8.19
N GLY A 758 -3.78 -34.47 7.72
CA GLY A 758 -2.80 -34.14 6.69
C GLY A 758 -1.74 -33.16 7.21
N SER A 759 -1.58 -32.03 6.52
CA SER A 759 -0.69 -30.93 6.91
C SER A 759 -1.32 -29.96 7.91
N THR A 760 -2.65 -29.98 8.08
CA THR A 760 -3.36 -29.02 8.95
C THR A 760 -3.49 -29.54 10.39
N TYR A 761 -3.18 -28.67 11.35
CA TYR A 761 -3.52 -28.86 12.76
C TYR A 761 -4.79 -28.11 13.11
N TYR A 762 -5.62 -28.71 13.95
CA TYR A 762 -6.84 -28.14 14.51
C TYR A 762 -6.73 -28.14 16.03
N ILE A 763 -6.99 -27.00 16.64
CA ILE A 763 -7.11 -26.84 18.10
C ILE A 763 -8.58 -26.55 18.37
N GLY A 764 -9.27 -27.54 18.91
CA GLY A 764 -10.66 -27.42 19.35
C GLY A 764 -10.73 -26.73 20.71
N VAL A 765 -11.66 -25.81 20.86
CA VAL A 765 -11.95 -25.12 22.13
C VAL A 765 -13.39 -25.36 22.57
N GLU A 766 -13.69 -25.08 23.83
CA GLU A 766 -14.98 -25.39 24.46
C GLU A 766 -16.16 -24.49 24.03
N THR A 767 -15.89 -23.43 23.25
CA THR A 767 -16.89 -22.51 22.70
C THR A 767 -16.57 -22.11 21.26
N GLY A 768 -17.54 -21.56 20.53
CA GLY A 768 -17.36 -21.25 19.11
C GLY A 768 -18.10 -19.99 18.68
N MET A 769 -18.61 -20.02 17.46
CA MET A 769 -19.41 -18.97 16.85
C MET A 769 -20.67 -18.63 17.65
N ASN A 770 -21.13 -19.53 18.52
CA ASN A 770 -22.23 -19.24 19.45
C ASN A 770 -21.83 -18.16 20.47
N SER A 771 -20.57 -18.09 20.90
CA SER A 771 -20.04 -17.04 21.77
C SER A 771 -19.47 -15.87 20.98
N LEU A 772 -18.68 -16.14 19.94
CA LEU A 772 -18.01 -15.13 19.12
C LEU A 772 -18.28 -15.38 17.64
N ILE A 773 -19.41 -14.88 17.14
CA ILE A 773 -19.87 -15.13 15.77
C ILE A 773 -19.10 -14.35 14.70
N ARG A 774 -18.42 -13.26 15.09
CA ARG A 774 -17.84 -12.27 14.15
C ARG A 774 -16.86 -12.87 13.12
N PRO A 775 -15.94 -13.80 13.48
CA PRO A 775 -15.08 -14.47 12.50
C PRO A 775 -15.88 -15.25 11.45
N ALA A 776 -16.95 -15.93 11.85
CA ALA A 776 -17.81 -16.70 10.97
C ALA A 776 -18.73 -15.82 10.11
N LEU A 777 -19.26 -14.74 10.69
CA LEU A 777 -20.26 -13.88 10.04
C LEU A 777 -19.67 -12.96 8.97
N TYR A 778 -18.53 -12.33 9.26
CA TYR A 778 -17.92 -11.34 8.37
C TYR A 778 -16.39 -11.35 8.41
N GLY A 779 -15.77 -12.45 8.83
CA GLY A 779 -14.32 -12.65 8.73
C GLY A 779 -13.48 -11.74 9.65
N SER A 780 -14.03 -11.30 10.79
CA SER A 780 -13.26 -10.44 11.71
C SER A 780 -12.02 -11.14 12.24
N TYR A 781 -10.90 -10.42 12.29
CA TYR A 781 -9.67 -10.92 12.88
C TYR A 781 -9.62 -10.62 14.37
N HIS A 782 -9.30 -11.64 15.16
CA HIS A 782 -8.89 -11.51 16.56
C HIS A 782 -7.54 -12.18 16.74
N SER A 783 -6.64 -11.54 17.50
CA SER A 783 -5.40 -12.18 17.92
C SER A 783 -5.73 -13.27 18.92
N ILE A 784 -5.13 -14.43 18.76
CA ILE A 784 -5.32 -15.59 19.64
C ILE A 784 -3.94 -15.96 20.18
N VAL A 785 -3.81 -16.03 21.49
CA VAL A 785 -2.57 -16.41 22.16
C VAL A 785 -2.83 -17.58 23.09
N ASN A 786 -1.84 -18.46 23.25
CA ASN A 786 -1.85 -19.45 24.32
C ASN A 786 -1.42 -18.75 25.62
N LEU A 787 -2.38 -18.43 26.49
CA LEU A 787 -2.14 -17.69 27.73
C LEU A 787 -1.34 -18.54 28.73
N SER A 788 -1.57 -19.85 28.74
CA SER A 788 -0.82 -20.80 29.58
C SER A 788 0.68 -20.79 29.24
N LYS A 789 1.03 -20.57 27.97
CA LYS A 789 2.41 -20.60 27.45
C LYS A 789 2.87 -19.26 26.89
N LEU A 790 2.41 -18.17 27.51
CA LEU A 790 2.71 -16.83 27.03
C LEU A 790 4.23 -16.58 27.03
N GLY A 791 4.77 -16.18 25.86
CA GLY A 791 6.19 -15.90 25.68
C GLY A 791 7.02 -17.06 25.13
N GLU A 792 6.46 -18.27 25.04
CA GLU A 792 7.12 -19.38 24.36
C GLU A 792 7.15 -19.19 22.83
N THR A 793 8.23 -19.66 22.19
CA THR A 793 8.41 -19.56 20.74
C THR A 793 7.35 -20.36 20.00
N PRO A 794 6.65 -19.77 19.00
CA PRO A 794 5.66 -20.51 18.21
C PRO A 794 6.26 -21.67 17.43
N SER A 795 5.82 -22.90 17.72
CA SER A 795 6.33 -24.14 17.12
C SER A 795 5.31 -24.87 16.25
N MET A 796 4.05 -24.41 16.20
CA MET A 796 3.00 -24.99 15.36
C MET A 796 2.11 -23.92 14.72
N THR A 797 1.46 -24.29 13.60
CA THR A 797 0.43 -23.51 12.91
C THR A 797 -0.86 -24.30 12.90
N ALA A 798 -1.95 -23.74 13.42
CA ALA A 798 -3.22 -24.44 13.55
C ALA A 798 -4.46 -23.55 13.35
N ASP A 799 -5.56 -24.17 12.94
CA ASP A 799 -6.89 -23.57 12.94
C ASP A 799 -7.54 -23.74 14.31
N ILE A 800 -8.06 -22.65 14.87
CA ILE A 800 -8.78 -22.62 16.15
C ILE A 800 -10.27 -22.73 15.85
N VAL A 801 -10.88 -23.82 16.31
CA VAL A 801 -12.25 -24.20 15.94
C VAL A 801 -13.11 -24.43 17.18
N GLY A 802 -14.39 -24.09 17.08
CA GLY A 802 -15.35 -24.33 18.15
C GLY A 802 -16.06 -25.70 18.04
N PRO A 803 -16.99 -25.98 18.96
CA PRO A 803 -17.73 -27.23 19.02
C PRO A 803 -19.10 -27.19 18.31
N ILE A 804 -19.43 -26.12 17.58
CA ILE A 804 -20.69 -25.95 16.84
C ILE A 804 -20.63 -26.79 15.56
N CYS A 805 -21.71 -27.53 15.30
CA CYS A 805 -21.87 -28.34 14.09
C CYS A 805 -22.19 -27.46 12.87
N GLU A 806 -21.27 -26.55 12.55
CA GLU A 806 -21.34 -25.68 11.38
C GLU A 806 -19.93 -25.55 10.81
N THR A 807 -19.80 -25.60 9.48
CA THR A 807 -18.50 -25.53 8.80
C THR A 807 -17.81 -24.20 9.05
N GLY A 808 -18.60 -23.15 9.29
CA GLY A 808 -18.13 -21.81 9.62
C GLY A 808 -17.62 -21.63 11.05
N ASP A 809 -17.68 -22.64 11.94
CA ASP A 809 -17.28 -22.52 13.35
C ASP A 809 -15.75 -22.50 13.55
N ILE A 810 -15.14 -21.46 13.00
CA ILE A 810 -13.70 -21.23 12.99
C ILE A 810 -13.46 -19.86 13.60
N LEU A 811 -12.79 -19.83 14.76
CA LEU A 811 -12.45 -18.61 15.49
C LEU A 811 -11.16 -17.96 14.97
N GLY A 812 -10.27 -18.75 14.38
CA GLY A 812 -9.06 -18.24 13.74
C GLY A 812 -8.40 -19.29 12.84
N ARG A 813 -7.92 -18.86 11.66
CA ARG A 813 -7.20 -19.73 10.72
C ARG A 813 -5.70 -19.49 10.80
N ALA A 814 -4.93 -20.56 10.53
CA ALA A 814 -3.47 -20.57 10.40
C ALA A 814 -2.75 -19.80 11.54
N ARG A 815 -3.20 -19.98 12.79
CA ARG A 815 -2.62 -19.31 13.94
C ARG A 815 -1.29 -19.94 14.33
N ARG A 816 -0.22 -19.14 14.35
CA ARG A 816 1.07 -19.55 14.90
C ARG A 816 1.02 -19.49 16.43
N LEU A 817 1.19 -20.63 17.07
CA LEU A 817 1.13 -20.79 18.53
C LEU A 817 2.31 -21.65 19.01
N PRO A 818 2.73 -21.53 20.28
CA PRO A 818 3.57 -22.55 20.91
C PRO A 818 2.86 -23.90 20.89
N GLU A 819 3.59 -24.98 21.17
CA GLU A 819 3.03 -26.33 21.21
C GLU A 819 1.83 -26.36 22.17
N THR A 820 0.61 -26.39 21.62
CA THR A 820 -0.62 -26.26 22.40
C THR A 820 -1.21 -27.63 22.65
N LYS A 821 -1.65 -27.88 23.89
CA LYS A 821 -2.16 -29.19 24.34
C LYS A 821 -3.55 -29.03 24.95
N GLU A 822 -4.26 -30.15 25.08
CA GLU A 822 -5.51 -30.22 25.82
C GLU A 822 -5.33 -29.66 27.24
N GLY A 823 -6.30 -28.85 27.69
CA GLY A 823 -6.27 -28.18 28.97
C GLY A 823 -5.58 -26.81 28.99
N ASP A 824 -4.79 -26.45 27.96
CA ASP A 824 -4.24 -25.10 27.83
C ASP A 824 -5.37 -24.05 27.71
N ILE A 825 -5.12 -22.84 28.19
CA ILE A 825 -6.04 -21.70 28.06
C ILE A 825 -5.59 -20.82 26.91
N LEU A 826 -6.48 -20.60 25.94
CA LEU A 826 -6.31 -19.60 24.91
C LEU A 826 -7.05 -18.31 25.29
N LEU A 827 -6.43 -17.19 24.94
CA LEU A 827 -7.02 -15.86 25.08
C LEU A 827 -7.22 -15.29 23.68
N ILE A 828 -8.46 -14.87 23.40
CA ILE A 828 -8.86 -14.18 22.17
C ILE A 828 -9.01 -12.69 22.49
N THR A 829 -8.24 -11.83 21.84
CA THR A 829 -8.19 -10.39 22.14
C THR A 829 -9.30 -9.61 21.45
N THR A 830 -9.53 -8.38 21.92
CA THR A 830 -10.36 -7.39 21.23
C THR A 830 -11.83 -7.81 21.10
N THR A 831 -12.32 -8.58 22.06
CA THR A 831 -13.66 -9.17 22.06
C THR A 831 -14.65 -8.39 22.91
N GLY A 832 -14.22 -7.27 23.52
CA GLY A 832 -15.08 -6.48 24.39
C GLY A 832 -16.27 -5.85 23.65
N ALA A 833 -16.11 -5.54 22.37
CA ALA A 833 -17.18 -5.06 21.50
C ALA A 833 -17.70 -6.16 20.58
N TYR A 834 -19.02 -6.27 20.45
CA TYR A 834 -19.70 -7.19 19.54
C TYR A 834 -19.37 -8.68 19.79
N GLY A 835 -18.82 -9.02 20.96
CA GLY A 835 -18.61 -10.39 21.43
C GLY A 835 -19.91 -10.94 22.01
N ARG A 836 -20.08 -10.86 23.33
CA ARG A 836 -21.27 -11.36 24.03
C ARG A 836 -22.59 -10.86 23.43
N VAL A 837 -22.67 -9.59 23.07
CA VAL A 837 -23.92 -8.98 22.57
C VAL A 837 -24.42 -9.61 21.25
N MET A 838 -23.55 -10.28 20.48
CA MET A 838 -23.91 -11.02 19.27
C MET A 838 -23.93 -12.54 19.48
N SER A 839 -23.80 -13.00 20.73
CA SER A 839 -23.83 -14.43 21.05
C SER A 839 -25.23 -15.01 20.92
N SER A 840 -25.32 -16.33 20.71
CA SER A 840 -26.57 -17.05 20.56
C SER A 840 -26.53 -18.39 21.28
N THR A 841 -27.69 -18.97 21.52
CA THR A 841 -27.84 -20.34 22.01
C THR A 841 -27.97 -21.34 20.85
N TYR A 842 -27.36 -21.05 19.70
CA TYR A 842 -27.40 -21.95 18.53
C TYR A 842 -26.82 -23.32 18.90
N ASN A 843 -27.43 -24.39 18.38
CA ASN A 843 -27.22 -25.77 18.84
C ASN A 843 -27.52 -26.02 20.34
N MET A 844 -28.35 -25.18 20.97
CA MET A 844 -28.69 -25.26 22.40
C MET A 844 -27.45 -25.25 23.30
N ARG A 845 -26.40 -24.55 22.88
CA ARG A 845 -25.17 -24.37 23.64
C ARG A 845 -25.13 -22.99 24.24
N ASP A 846 -24.92 -22.92 25.54
CA ASP A 846 -24.81 -21.65 26.23
C ASP A 846 -23.59 -20.87 25.73
N PRO A 847 -23.75 -19.55 25.50
CA PRO A 847 -22.62 -18.68 25.22
C PRO A 847 -21.76 -18.45 26.47
N ALA A 848 -20.53 -18.00 26.26
CA ALA A 848 -19.59 -17.68 27.32
C ALA A 848 -20.16 -16.67 28.33
N ALA A 849 -19.85 -16.89 29.62
CA ALA A 849 -20.23 -15.97 30.70
C ALA A 849 -19.47 -14.63 30.60
N GLU A 850 -19.85 -13.63 31.38
CA GLU A 850 -19.17 -12.34 31.45
C GLU A 850 -18.70 -12.05 32.87
N VAL A 851 -17.49 -11.50 33.02
CA VAL A 851 -16.90 -11.06 34.28
C VAL A 851 -16.21 -9.71 34.05
N VAL A 852 -16.33 -8.79 35.01
CA VAL A 852 -15.61 -7.50 35.02
C VAL A 852 -14.60 -7.51 36.17
N ILE A 853 -13.37 -7.03 35.93
CA ILE A 853 -12.24 -7.05 36.88
C ILE A 853 -11.50 -5.72 37.01
#